data_AF-A0A5Q4G0F4-F1
#
_entry.id   AF-A0A5Q4G0F4-F1
#
_cell.length_a   1.000
_cell.length_b   1.000
_cell.length_c   1.000
_cell.angle_alpha   90.00
_cell.angle_beta   90.00
_cell.angle_gamma   90.00
#
_symmetry.space_group_name_H-M   'P 1'
#
loop_
_entity.id
_entity.type
_entity.pdbx_description
1 polymer ?
#
loop_
_entity_poly.entity_id
_entity_poly.type
_entity_poly.pdbx_seq_one_letter_code
_entity_poly.pdbx_strand_id
1 'polypeptide(L)'
;MTRPNRRSLFTMLALLLALLLAACGTAPPGTPPPDDVPVVLADATVVLDASERAALVSADLGGGELRFAGLTADAFEAGQVLASEPTDAAPMGLLRRVVSVREEGDALVLETVVAALDEALVSGRVHLETELRAEDVVQVENLAVAGSIRLAEAGAARASDDDAFIDLEFDRVLLGDRFDPDNQLRIDGRVRIDPVLTFDATVSLFRPNEVLARIDVDERIELRLTGTFTREIEEELELARVTFGSYVIPVGPLPVVLTPELRFVIGVDGEVRLRFSAGVARDATMALGARYRAGSGWSYIDQRSASFEALPVELDASMRVRAYARADFAIYLYGMLGAGIYATGQLEADAEFGRSPFFTLTAGLDAGIAIEGRYLLSFLDRVERPLFQVRRELTRSSNAPPSVSITAPAAGNVDVGRPTVLSSSVSDREDGAACCDVRWHVANGTSITPSAANRVGTGRTAEHTFAAVGTYTIAVVAIDSDGASASETRTVSVVATPPQPYLTTPPVTLRATLGYEFRYGARDDNVADGFLDCSGLALAVTGATVGPAQARGTDCVSSVTFPSAGSFTATVDATDPFGTVGSVSTTLAVAPPPVNPPPVIASFAVTTALGAGWFDGGDFVYLVDPTPGNSDFPLGVSVSASSPGGAPLTFSFVYRVEPTSGPVSEGSFASAVATPTIAVPRTVFESATGSTGSGRFTLTVIVDDGETQVPASISVDYVRVFN
;
A
#
# COMPACT_ATOMS: atom_id res chain seq x y z
N MET A 1 -29.54 -47.97 -19.14
CA MET A 1 -28.09 -48.09 -18.90
C MET A 1 -27.88 -48.40 -17.43
N THR A 2 -27.54 -49.65 -17.16
CA THR A 2 -27.48 -50.28 -15.83
C THR A 2 -26.26 -49.81 -15.05
N ARG A 3 -26.46 -49.35 -13.80
CA ARG A 3 -25.38 -48.96 -12.88
C ARG A 3 -24.53 -50.19 -12.55
N PRO A 4 -23.18 -50.11 -12.61
CA PRO A 4 -22.35 -51.25 -12.24
C PRO A 4 -22.33 -51.44 -10.73
N ASN A 5 -22.30 -52.70 -10.33
CA ASN A 5 -22.47 -53.19 -8.97
C ASN A 5 -21.19 -52.92 -8.16
N ARG A 6 -21.28 -52.07 -7.11
CA ARG A 6 -20.14 -51.63 -6.26
C ARG A 6 -19.35 -52.78 -5.62
N ARG A 7 -19.88 -54.00 -5.58
CA ARG A 7 -19.18 -55.19 -5.08
C ARG A 7 -18.16 -55.77 -6.06
N SER A 8 -18.29 -55.52 -7.36
CA SER A 8 -17.33 -55.99 -8.38
C SER A 8 -16.11 -55.09 -8.50
N LEU A 9 -16.24 -53.79 -8.19
CA LEU A 9 -15.11 -52.86 -8.23
C LEU A 9 -14.17 -53.06 -7.03
N PHE A 10 -14.72 -53.41 -5.85
CA PHE A 10 -13.92 -53.74 -4.67
C PHE A 10 -13.16 -55.06 -4.80
N THR A 11 -13.73 -56.08 -5.48
CA THR A 11 -13.01 -57.34 -5.75
C THR A 11 -11.96 -57.17 -6.83
N MET A 12 -12.20 -56.34 -7.86
CA MET A 12 -11.17 -56.04 -8.87
C MET A 12 -10.06 -55.15 -8.31
N LEU A 13 -10.38 -54.19 -7.42
CA LEU A 13 -9.38 -53.36 -6.75
C LEU A 13 -8.59 -54.14 -5.69
N ALA A 14 -9.21 -55.09 -4.98
CA ALA A 14 -8.51 -55.99 -4.07
C ALA A 14 -7.62 -57.01 -4.81
N LEU A 15 -8.02 -57.48 -6.00
CA LEU A 15 -7.17 -58.34 -6.84
C LEU A 15 -6.03 -57.54 -7.48
N LEU A 16 -6.26 -56.28 -7.87
CA LEU A 16 -5.21 -55.39 -8.39
C LEU A 16 -4.23 -54.98 -7.29
N LEU A 17 -4.71 -54.76 -6.05
CA LEU A 17 -3.89 -54.49 -4.88
C LEU A 17 -3.10 -55.74 -4.44
N ALA A 18 -3.68 -56.94 -4.57
CA ALA A 18 -2.98 -58.21 -4.35
C ALA A 18 -1.95 -58.53 -5.45
N LEU A 19 -2.18 -58.11 -6.71
CA LEU A 19 -1.16 -58.20 -7.78
C LEU A 19 -0.08 -57.11 -7.65
N LEU A 20 -0.39 -55.93 -7.09
CA LEU A 20 0.61 -54.88 -6.80
C LEU A 20 1.44 -55.19 -5.54
N LEU A 21 0.90 -55.97 -4.59
CA LEU A 21 1.63 -56.50 -3.44
C LEU A 21 2.56 -57.68 -3.78
N ALA A 22 2.51 -58.21 -5.01
CA ALA A 22 3.47 -59.21 -5.50
C ALA A 22 4.66 -58.58 -6.25
N ALA A 23 4.71 -57.25 -6.40
CA ALA A 23 5.76 -56.53 -7.12
C ALA A 23 6.74 -55.74 -6.21
N CYS A 24 6.46 -55.63 -4.91
CA CYS A 24 7.49 -55.32 -3.91
C CYS A 24 8.12 -56.64 -3.49
N GLY A 25 9.05 -57.14 -4.30
CA GLY A 25 9.95 -58.20 -3.86
C GLY A 25 10.84 -57.65 -2.76
N THR A 26 10.42 -57.80 -1.50
CA THR A 26 11.39 -57.98 -0.42
C THR A 26 12.24 -59.17 -0.85
N ALA A 27 13.52 -58.92 -1.13
CA ALA A 27 14.45 -60.02 -1.27
C ALA A 27 14.31 -60.87 0.01
N PRO A 28 14.12 -62.20 -0.11
CA PRO A 28 14.23 -63.07 1.06
C PRO A 28 15.57 -62.77 1.75
N PRO A 29 15.70 -62.92 3.08
CA PRO A 29 17.02 -62.96 3.69
C PRO A 29 17.83 -63.95 2.88
N GLY A 30 18.90 -63.46 2.25
CA GLY A 30 19.71 -64.27 1.37
C GLY A 30 20.12 -65.50 2.17
N THR A 31 19.81 -66.68 1.64
CA THR A 31 20.40 -67.93 2.14
C THR A 31 21.89 -67.68 2.41
N PRO A 32 22.44 -68.02 3.59
CA PRO A 32 23.85 -67.81 3.87
C PRO A 32 24.66 -68.42 2.71
N PRO A 33 25.61 -67.67 2.11
CA PRO A 33 26.57 -68.28 1.19
C PRO A 33 27.30 -69.39 1.96
N PRO A 34 27.66 -70.50 1.29
CA PRO A 34 28.21 -71.67 1.97
C PRO A 34 29.46 -71.29 2.77
N ASP A 35 29.54 -71.78 4.02
CA ASP A 35 30.62 -71.56 5.00
C ASP A 35 31.99 -72.13 4.57
N ASP A 36 32.12 -72.65 3.35
CA ASP A 36 33.27 -73.45 2.91
C ASP A 36 34.28 -72.66 2.06
N VAL A 37 34.64 -71.43 2.47
CA VAL A 37 35.83 -70.76 1.91
C VAL A 37 37.03 -71.12 2.79
N PRO A 38 38.00 -71.94 2.32
CA PRO A 38 39.14 -72.33 3.14
C PRO A 38 39.96 -71.09 3.51
N VAL A 39 40.35 -71.00 4.77
CA VAL A 39 41.22 -69.94 5.27
C VAL A 39 42.67 -70.27 4.94
N VAL A 40 43.33 -69.39 4.19
CA VAL A 40 44.75 -69.50 3.82
C VAL A 40 45.39 -68.14 4.03
N LEU A 41 46.36 -68.05 4.93
CA LEU A 41 47.17 -66.85 5.13
C LEU A 41 48.31 -66.78 4.12
N ALA A 42 48.78 -65.56 3.83
CA ALA A 42 50.00 -65.40 3.04
C ALA A 42 51.20 -65.88 3.85
N ASP A 43 52.24 -66.40 3.18
CA ASP A 43 53.43 -66.95 3.85
C ASP A 43 54.17 -65.90 4.71
N ALA A 44 54.05 -64.62 4.35
CA ALA A 44 54.64 -63.50 5.09
C ALA A 44 53.81 -63.02 6.28
N THR A 45 52.61 -63.57 6.51
CA THR A 45 51.71 -63.14 7.58
C THR A 45 52.16 -63.70 8.93
N VAL A 46 52.38 -62.81 9.89
CA VAL A 46 52.70 -63.16 11.28
C VAL A 46 51.61 -62.60 12.18
N VAL A 47 50.91 -63.48 12.88
CA VAL A 47 49.92 -63.09 13.89
C VAL A 47 50.63 -63.04 15.24
N LEU A 48 50.65 -61.86 15.86
CA LEU A 48 51.34 -61.67 17.14
C LEU A 48 50.72 -62.57 18.22
N ASP A 49 51.56 -63.32 18.92
CA ASP A 49 51.12 -64.15 20.04
C ASP A 49 50.87 -63.33 21.31
N ALA A 50 50.38 -63.97 22.39
CA ALA A 50 50.06 -63.27 23.62
C ALA A 50 51.28 -62.60 24.29
N SER A 51 52.48 -63.19 24.13
CA SER A 51 53.72 -62.65 24.68
C SER A 51 54.25 -61.46 23.87
N GLU A 52 54.17 -61.55 22.54
CA GLU A 52 54.55 -60.48 21.62
C GLU A 52 53.60 -59.28 21.74
N ARG A 53 52.30 -59.53 21.89
CA ARG A 53 51.31 -58.47 22.15
C ARG A 53 51.56 -57.76 23.48
N ALA A 54 51.94 -58.49 24.53
CA ALA A 54 52.31 -57.92 25.82
C ALA A 54 53.64 -57.15 25.77
N ALA A 55 54.54 -57.53 24.87
CA ALA A 55 55.80 -56.83 24.63
C ALA A 55 55.64 -55.53 23.84
N LEU A 56 54.55 -55.34 23.08
CA LEU A 56 54.29 -54.13 22.31
C LEU A 56 53.98 -52.94 23.24
N VAL A 57 54.96 -52.05 23.41
CA VAL A 57 54.87 -50.92 24.35
C VAL A 57 54.38 -49.63 23.70
N SER A 58 54.59 -49.44 22.40
CA SER A 58 54.04 -48.30 21.67
C SER A 58 53.83 -48.62 20.19
N ALA A 59 52.74 -48.12 19.61
CA ALA A 59 52.49 -48.20 18.18
C ALA A 59 52.10 -46.81 17.63
N ASP A 60 53.05 -46.14 16.97
CA ASP A 60 52.76 -44.94 16.18
C ASP A 60 52.38 -45.36 14.76
N LEU A 61 51.09 -45.68 14.56
CA LEU A 61 50.60 -46.17 13.27
C LEU A 61 50.65 -45.09 12.16
N GLY A 62 50.63 -43.81 12.54
CA GLY A 62 50.71 -42.67 11.63
C GLY A 62 52.14 -42.35 11.20
N GLY A 63 53.09 -42.38 12.13
CA GLY A 63 54.53 -42.26 11.86
C GLY A 63 55.17 -43.56 11.37
N GLY A 64 54.47 -44.69 11.51
CA GLY A 64 54.89 -46.00 11.02
C GLY A 64 55.90 -46.71 11.92
N GLU A 65 55.90 -46.48 13.23
CA GLU A 65 56.85 -47.10 14.15
C GLU A 65 56.14 -48.00 15.18
N LEU A 66 56.62 -49.23 15.35
CA LEU A 66 56.22 -50.13 16.45
C LEU A 66 57.41 -50.37 17.37
N ARG A 67 57.20 -50.34 18.69
CA ARG A 67 58.25 -50.62 19.68
C ARG A 67 57.86 -51.77 20.59
N PHE A 68 58.74 -52.75 20.71
CA PHE A 68 58.59 -53.91 21.57
C PHE A 68 59.67 -53.92 22.65
N ALA A 69 59.31 -54.28 23.87
CA ALA A 69 60.24 -54.47 24.98
C ALA A 69 60.60 -55.96 25.14
N GLY A 70 61.89 -56.27 25.28
CA GLY A 70 62.35 -57.64 25.57
C GLY A 70 62.32 -58.61 24.40
N LEU A 71 62.09 -58.13 23.17
CA LEU A 71 62.29 -58.87 21.92
C LEU A 71 63.61 -58.44 21.27
N THR A 72 64.21 -59.32 20.47
CA THR A 72 65.44 -59.07 19.70
C THR A 72 65.14 -58.99 18.20
N ALA A 73 66.10 -58.52 17.41
CA ALA A 73 65.96 -58.34 15.96
C ALA A 73 65.56 -59.62 15.20
N ASP A 74 65.84 -60.81 15.74
CA ASP A 74 65.50 -62.09 15.11
C ASP A 74 64.00 -62.45 15.25
N ALA A 75 63.22 -61.68 16.03
CA ALA A 75 61.80 -61.94 16.23
C ALA A 75 60.96 -61.65 14.97
N PHE A 76 61.38 -60.67 14.16
CA PHE A 76 60.66 -60.25 12.95
C PHE A 76 61.62 -59.99 11.80
N GLU A 77 61.11 -60.11 10.58
CA GLU A 77 61.86 -59.87 9.35
C GLU A 77 61.17 -58.81 8.48
N ALA A 78 61.97 -58.03 7.75
CA ALA A 78 61.45 -57.08 6.77
C ALA A 78 60.63 -57.82 5.68
N GLY A 79 59.48 -57.25 5.33
CA GLY A 79 58.52 -57.84 4.40
C GLY A 79 57.40 -58.64 5.05
N GLN A 80 57.51 -58.98 6.34
CA GLN A 80 56.43 -59.63 7.08
C GLN A 80 55.21 -58.69 7.22
N VAL A 81 54.01 -59.26 7.22
CA VAL A 81 52.77 -58.56 7.52
C VAL A 81 52.32 -58.97 8.92
N LEU A 82 52.51 -58.07 9.88
CA LEU A 82 52.13 -58.27 11.27
C LEU A 82 50.63 -58.01 11.42
N ALA A 83 49.93 -58.94 12.05
CA ALA A 83 48.53 -58.81 12.42
C ALA A 83 48.35 -59.00 13.92
N SER A 84 47.53 -58.16 14.55
CA SER A 84 47.23 -58.28 15.98
C SER A 84 45.79 -57.91 16.28
N GLU A 85 45.23 -58.62 17.26
CA GLU A 85 44.10 -58.14 18.06
C GLU A 85 44.47 -56.83 18.78
N PRO A 86 43.47 -56.08 19.29
CA PRO A 86 43.71 -54.91 20.11
C PRO A 86 44.70 -55.12 21.26
N THR A 87 45.57 -54.15 21.47
CA THR A 87 46.50 -54.05 22.62
C THR A 87 46.42 -52.65 23.23
N ASP A 88 47.00 -52.45 24.41
CA ASP A 88 47.07 -51.12 25.04
C ASP A 88 47.78 -50.08 24.14
N ALA A 89 48.80 -50.53 23.39
CA ALA A 89 49.55 -49.69 22.45
C ALA A 89 48.83 -49.51 21.10
N ALA A 90 47.97 -50.45 20.71
CA ALA A 90 47.23 -50.45 19.45
C ALA A 90 45.76 -50.85 19.70
N PRO A 91 44.91 -49.94 20.21
CA PRO A 91 43.55 -50.27 20.68
C PRO A 91 42.57 -50.68 19.56
N MET A 92 42.91 -50.37 18.31
CA MET A 92 42.15 -50.82 17.13
C MET A 92 42.82 -52.01 16.42
N GLY A 93 43.73 -52.70 17.11
CA GLY A 93 44.59 -53.72 16.52
C GLY A 93 45.60 -53.12 15.54
N LEU A 94 46.31 -53.97 14.81
CA LEU A 94 47.22 -53.52 13.75
C LEU A 94 47.28 -54.54 12.62
N LEU A 95 47.41 -54.03 11.40
CA LEU A 95 47.79 -54.78 10.21
C LEU A 95 48.84 -53.96 9.46
N ARG A 96 50.11 -54.37 9.60
CA ARG A 96 51.27 -53.55 9.21
C ARG A 96 52.32 -54.39 8.52
N ARG A 97 52.86 -53.89 7.41
CA ARG A 97 54.00 -54.51 6.73
C ARG A 97 55.30 -53.94 7.28
N VAL A 98 56.20 -54.80 7.72
CA VAL A 98 57.53 -54.43 8.23
C VAL A 98 58.41 -53.97 7.09
N VAL A 99 58.96 -52.77 7.21
CA VAL A 99 59.92 -52.18 6.27
C VAL A 99 61.35 -52.42 6.76
N SER A 100 61.61 -52.17 8.05
CA SER A 100 62.91 -52.38 8.65
C SER A 100 62.79 -52.78 10.12
N VAL A 101 63.82 -53.47 10.60
CA VAL A 101 63.93 -53.99 11.98
C VAL A 101 65.23 -53.47 12.56
N ARG A 102 65.18 -52.83 13.72
CA ARG A 102 66.35 -52.25 14.39
C ARG A 102 66.23 -52.33 15.90
N GLU A 103 67.35 -52.52 16.58
CA GLU A 103 67.40 -52.46 18.05
C GLU A 103 67.82 -51.05 18.50
N GLU A 104 67.07 -50.48 19.45
CA GLU A 104 67.39 -49.22 20.12
C GLU A 104 67.44 -49.46 21.64
N GLY A 105 68.65 -49.66 22.17
CA GLY A 105 68.83 -50.00 23.58
C GLY A 105 68.23 -51.38 23.88
N ASP A 106 67.31 -51.45 24.85
CA ASP A 106 66.61 -52.68 25.25
C ASP A 106 65.26 -52.89 24.51
N ALA A 107 64.98 -52.06 23.50
CA ALA A 107 63.75 -52.12 22.71
C ALA A 107 64.03 -52.52 21.26
N LEU A 108 63.16 -53.38 20.72
CA LEU A 108 63.07 -53.65 19.30
C LEU A 108 62.15 -52.62 18.65
N VAL A 109 62.61 -51.99 17.57
CA VAL A 109 61.86 -50.98 16.83
C VAL A 109 61.65 -51.46 15.41
N LEU A 110 60.39 -51.45 14.96
CA LEU A 110 60.01 -51.79 13.60
C LEU A 110 59.54 -50.52 12.89
N GLU A 111 60.13 -50.22 11.73
CA GLU A 111 59.49 -49.31 10.79
C GLU A 111 58.50 -50.09 9.95
N THR A 112 57.30 -49.56 9.77
CA THR A 112 56.18 -50.24 9.14
C THR A 112 55.36 -49.31 8.27
N VAL A 113 54.70 -49.90 7.27
CA VAL A 113 53.68 -49.23 6.47
C VAL A 113 52.33 -49.93 6.64
N VAL A 114 51.24 -49.25 6.30
CA VAL A 114 49.91 -49.86 6.23
C VAL A 114 49.96 -51.05 5.28
N ALA A 115 49.38 -52.18 5.69
CA ALA A 115 49.16 -53.34 4.85
C ALA A 115 47.68 -53.51 4.56
N ALA A 116 47.34 -53.96 3.36
CA ALA A 116 45.97 -54.31 3.01
C ALA A 116 45.60 -55.74 3.46
N LEU A 117 44.31 -56.02 3.67
CA LEU A 117 43.87 -57.35 4.13
C LEU A 117 44.22 -58.45 3.11
N ASP A 118 44.22 -58.15 1.81
CA ASP A 118 44.66 -59.06 0.74
C ASP A 118 46.17 -59.33 0.71
N GLU A 119 46.99 -58.58 1.47
CA GLU A 119 48.40 -58.93 1.68
C GLU A 119 48.58 -60.00 2.75
N ALA A 120 47.64 -60.07 3.71
CA ALA A 120 47.70 -61.01 4.84
C ALA A 120 46.90 -62.30 4.61
N LEU A 121 45.80 -62.21 3.85
CA LEU A 121 44.82 -63.27 3.65
C LEU A 121 44.71 -63.64 2.16
N VAL A 122 45.17 -64.84 1.79
CA VAL A 122 45.05 -65.36 0.42
C VAL A 122 43.62 -65.80 0.11
N SER A 123 42.98 -66.44 1.08
CA SER A 123 41.62 -66.98 0.97
C SER A 123 40.95 -66.99 2.34
N GLY A 124 39.67 -66.62 2.39
CA GLY A 124 38.89 -66.60 3.63
C GLY A 124 37.66 -65.70 3.50
N ARG A 125 36.78 -65.75 4.50
CA ARG A 125 35.61 -64.88 4.59
C ARG A 125 35.64 -64.12 5.92
N VAL A 126 35.45 -62.80 5.82
CA VAL A 126 35.14 -61.94 6.96
C VAL A 126 33.63 -61.74 6.96
N HIS A 127 32.97 -62.05 8.06
CA HIS A 127 31.53 -61.84 8.20
C HIS A 127 31.24 -61.25 9.57
N LEU A 128 30.52 -60.13 9.59
CA LEU A 128 30.01 -59.48 10.78
C LEU A 128 28.59 -58.99 10.48
N GLU A 129 27.64 -59.39 11.32
CA GLU A 129 26.32 -58.81 11.40
C GLU A 129 26.04 -58.54 12.88
N THR A 130 25.95 -57.26 13.24
CA THR A 130 25.78 -56.86 14.65
C THR A 130 24.88 -55.66 14.77
N GLU A 131 23.98 -55.71 15.74
CA GLU A 131 23.30 -54.52 16.24
C GLU A 131 24.30 -53.77 17.12
N LEU A 132 24.47 -52.46 16.91
CA LEU A 132 25.31 -51.68 17.81
C LEU A 132 24.54 -51.44 19.11
N ARG A 133 25.18 -51.73 20.25
CA ARG A 133 24.54 -51.62 21.57
C ARG A 133 25.30 -50.70 22.49
N ALA A 134 24.62 -50.21 23.52
CA ALA A 134 25.20 -49.34 24.54
C ALA A 134 26.44 -49.91 25.20
N GLU A 135 26.43 -51.23 25.43
CA GLU A 135 27.54 -52.01 25.98
C GLU A 135 28.80 -51.99 25.10
N ASP A 136 28.63 -51.73 23.80
CA ASP A 136 29.73 -51.64 22.85
C ASP A 136 30.40 -50.26 22.88
N VAL A 137 29.89 -49.28 23.61
CA VAL A 137 30.48 -47.93 23.66
C VAL A 137 31.63 -47.88 24.66
N VAL A 138 32.83 -47.53 24.17
CA VAL A 138 34.03 -47.40 25.01
C VAL A 138 34.35 -45.97 25.38
N GLN A 139 33.97 -45.01 24.52
CA GLN A 139 34.28 -43.60 24.74
C GLN A 139 33.20 -42.71 24.13
N VAL A 140 32.88 -41.62 24.84
CA VAL A 140 32.05 -40.53 24.33
C VAL A 140 32.78 -39.21 24.55
N GLU A 141 33.04 -38.48 23.46
CA GLU A 141 33.68 -37.17 23.47
C GLU A 141 32.71 -36.07 23.04
N ASN A 142 33.08 -34.81 23.30
CA ASN A 142 32.36 -33.61 22.89
C ASN A 142 30.88 -33.60 23.32
N LEU A 143 30.61 -34.07 24.54
CA LEU A 143 29.29 -34.00 25.16
C LEU A 143 28.93 -32.55 25.47
N ALA A 144 28.57 -31.76 24.46
CA ALA A 144 28.04 -30.40 24.64
C ALA A 144 26.71 -30.42 25.42
N VAL A 145 26.15 -31.61 25.65
CA VAL A 145 24.91 -31.86 26.37
C VAL A 145 25.18 -32.24 27.84
N ALA A 146 25.22 -31.27 28.76
CA ALA A 146 24.79 -31.46 30.15
C ALA A 146 23.35 -32.01 30.17
N GLY A 147 23.21 -33.33 30.05
CA GLY A 147 21.92 -34.02 29.95
C GLY A 147 22.00 -35.26 29.07
N SER A 148 22.23 -36.43 29.69
CA SER A 148 21.74 -37.74 29.25
C SER A 148 21.82 -38.10 27.76
N ILE A 149 23.00 -38.47 27.26
CA ILE A 149 22.99 -39.61 26.32
C ILE A 149 22.55 -40.80 27.15
N ARG A 150 21.31 -41.24 26.95
CA ARG A 150 20.89 -42.54 27.49
C ARG A 150 21.20 -43.56 26.42
N LEU A 151 22.30 -44.27 26.64
CA LEU A 151 22.50 -45.53 25.94
C LEU A 151 21.64 -46.57 26.66
N ALA A 152 20.80 -47.31 25.94
CA ALA A 152 19.91 -48.30 26.55
C ALA A 152 20.72 -49.35 27.35
N GLU A 153 20.40 -49.58 28.63
CA GLU A 153 21.17 -50.52 29.47
C GLU A 153 21.11 -51.97 28.93
N ALA A 154 22.26 -52.65 28.93
CA ALA A 154 22.36 -54.05 28.51
C ALA A 154 21.51 -54.98 29.40
N GLY A 155 20.66 -55.80 28.77
CA GLY A 155 19.88 -56.83 29.46
C GLY A 155 18.52 -56.39 30.00
N ALA A 156 18.11 -55.14 29.78
CA ALA A 156 16.68 -54.82 29.79
C ALA A 156 16.03 -55.60 28.63
N ALA A 157 15.05 -56.45 28.93
CA ALA A 157 14.23 -57.03 27.87
C ALA A 157 13.67 -55.86 27.07
N ARG A 158 13.89 -55.82 25.74
CA ARG A 158 13.25 -54.87 24.80
C ARG A 158 11.74 -54.93 25.03
N ALA A 159 11.23 -54.11 25.94
CA ALA A 159 9.88 -54.23 26.47
C ALA A 159 8.94 -53.17 25.88
N SER A 160 9.48 -52.16 25.18
CA SER A 160 8.71 -51.09 24.55
C SER A 160 9.52 -50.38 23.45
N ASP A 161 8.83 -49.67 22.54
CA ASP A 161 9.38 -48.75 21.50
C ASP A 161 10.26 -47.58 22.05
N ASP A 162 10.68 -47.64 23.32
CA ASP A 162 11.41 -46.60 24.05
C ASP A 162 12.90 -46.95 24.31
N ASP A 163 13.37 -48.14 23.93
CA ASP A 163 14.76 -48.60 24.14
C ASP A 163 15.64 -48.43 22.87
N ALA A 164 15.64 -47.22 22.28
CA ALA A 164 16.54 -46.92 21.16
C ALA A 164 18.01 -46.97 21.61
N PHE A 165 18.91 -47.50 20.77
CA PHE A 165 20.34 -47.64 21.06
C PHE A 165 20.97 -46.30 21.46
N ILE A 166 20.71 -45.26 20.66
CA ILE A 166 21.06 -43.88 20.99
C ILE A 166 19.78 -43.11 21.23
N ASP A 167 19.65 -42.52 22.42
CA ASP A 167 18.61 -41.55 22.76
C ASP A 167 19.28 -40.25 23.27
N LEU A 168 19.33 -39.26 22.38
CA LEU A 168 19.93 -37.94 22.63
C LEU A 168 18.82 -36.93 22.84
N GLU A 169 18.72 -36.35 24.03
CA GLU A 169 17.87 -35.20 24.29
C GLU A 169 18.76 -33.98 24.50
N PHE A 170 18.50 -32.88 23.79
CA PHE A 170 19.31 -31.68 23.92
C PHE A 170 18.47 -30.41 23.85
N ASP A 171 19.02 -29.37 24.47
CA ASP A 171 18.39 -28.06 24.60
C ASP A 171 19.48 -27.00 24.73
N ARG A 172 19.81 -26.31 23.64
CA ARG A 172 21.03 -25.50 23.55
C ARG A 172 20.84 -24.16 22.87
N VAL A 173 21.50 -23.16 23.45
CA VAL A 173 21.74 -21.87 22.81
C VAL A 173 22.95 -22.03 21.89
N LEU A 174 22.73 -21.96 20.58
CA LEU A 174 23.77 -21.98 19.55
C LEU A 174 24.47 -20.62 19.47
N LEU A 175 23.71 -19.53 19.59
CA LEU A 175 24.20 -18.15 19.54
C LEU A 175 23.46 -17.25 20.51
N GLY A 176 24.13 -16.22 20.99
CA GLY A 176 23.54 -15.20 21.86
C GLY A 176 24.02 -15.26 23.31
N ASP A 177 23.58 -14.30 24.11
CA ASP A 177 23.88 -14.31 25.54
C ASP A 177 22.93 -15.27 26.24
N ARG A 178 23.46 -16.33 26.87
CA ARG A 178 22.69 -17.31 27.67
C ARG A 178 21.81 -16.69 28.76
N PHE A 179 22.03 -15.44 29.13
CA PHE A 179 21.25 -14.70 30.12
C PHE A 179 20.21 -13.73 29.52
N ASP A 180 20.18 -13.55 28.20
CA ASP A 180 19.20 -12.70 27.50
C ASP A 180 18.35 -13.54 26.52
N PRO A 181 17.18 -14.04 26.95
CA PRO A 181 16.33 -14.90 26.12
C PRO A 181 15.73 -14.19 24.90
N ASP A 182 15.77 -12.86 24.84
CA ASP A 182 15.33 -12.09 23.68
C ASP A 182 16.44 -11.94 22.63
N ASN A 183 17.65 -12.47 22.89
CA ASN A 183 18.78 -12.44 21.97
C ASN A 183 19.50 -13.80 21.92
N GLN A 184 18.74 -14.87 21.71
CA GLN A 184 19.27 -16.24 21.59
C GLN A 184 18.76 -16.93 20.33
N LEU A 185 19.63 -17.75 19.74
CA LEU A 185 19.26 -18.82 18.82
C LEU A 185 19.38 -20.13 19.58
N ARG A 186 18.26 -20.83 19.75
CA ARG A 186 18.16 -22.03 20.57
C ARG A 186 17.62 -23.19 19.75
N ILE A 187 18.24 -24.34 19.90
CA ILE A 187 17.82 -25.61 19.33
C ILE A 187 17.50 -26.58 20.44
N ASP A 188 16.29 -27.14 20.40
CA ASP A 188 15.84 -28.19 21.31
C ASP A 188 15.35 -29.39 20.51
N GLY A 189 15.55 -30.60 21.03
CA GLY A 189 15.16 -31.78 20.29
C GLY A 189 15.55 -33.09 20.94
N ARG A 190 15.09 -34.17 20.31
CA ARG A 190 15.39 -35.55 20.68
C ARG A 190 15.69 -36.38 19.45
N VAL A 191 16.74 -37.19 19.50
CA VAL A 191 17.19 -38.06 18.41
C VAL A 191 17.29 -39.48 18.93
N ARG A 192 16.58 -40.40 18.27
CA ARG A 192 16.59 -41.83 18.55
C ARG A 192 17.09 -42.61 17.33
N ILE A 193 18.07 -43.49 17.52
CA ILE A 193 18.71 -44.24 16.42
C ILE A 193 19.01 -45.69 16.85
N ASP A 194 18.64 -46.64 15.99
CA ASP A 194 18.92 -48.07 16.12
C ASP A 194 19.68 -48.60 14.88
N PRO A 195 21.03 -48.61 14.89
CA PRO A 195 21.84 -49.04 13.77
C PRO A 195 22.23 -50.53 13.84
N VAL A 196 22.11 -51.20 12.70
CA VAL A 196 22.60 -52.56 12.47
C VAL A 196 23.69 -52.53 11.41
N LEU A 197 24.87 -53.02 11.76
CA LEU A 197 26.03 -53.09 10.88
C LEU A 197 26.12 -54.48 10.22
N THR A 198 26.26 -54.51 8.91
CA THR A 198 26.61 -55.71 8.15
C THR A 198 27.89 -55.47 7.34
N PHE A 199 28.90 -56.30 7.59
CA PHE A 199 30.11 -56.38 6.80
C PHE A 199 30.35 -57.81 6.34
N ASP A 200 30.53 -58.00 5.03
CA ASP A 200 30.87 -59.30 4.45
C ASP A 200 31.95 -59.11 3.40
N ALA A 201 33.05 -59.85 3.49
CA ALA A 201 34.10 -59.84 2.48
C ALA A 201 34.60 -61.26 2.26
N THR A 202 34.52 -61.72 1.01
CA THR A 202 35.05 -63.03 0.62
C THR A 202 36.27 -62.86 -0.27
N VAL A 203 37.42 -63.36 0.19
CA VAL A 203 38.71 -63.33 -0.50
C VAL A 203 39.04 -64.73 -1.04
N SER A 204 39.51 -64.81 -2.29
CA SER A 204 39.99 -66.05 -2.90
C SER A 204 41.16 -65.78 -3.85
N LEU A 205 42.29 -66.45 -3.64
CA LEU A 205 43.49 -66.30 -4.47
C LEU A 205 43.92 -64.83 -4.64
N PHE A 206 43.97 -64.07 -3.54
CA PHE A 206 44.29 -62.63 -3.51
C PHE A 206 43.32 -61.73 -4.28
N ARG A 207 42.16 -62.25 -4.69
CA ARG A 207 41.08 -61.47 -5.28
C ARG A 207 39.79 -61.67 -4.50
N PRO A 208 39.15 -60.59 -4.08
CA PRO A 208 37.84 -60.65 -3.46
C PRO A 208 36.82 -60.99 -4.53
N ASN A 209 35.96 -61.95 -4.22
CA ASN A 209 34.83 -62.29 -5.07
C ASN A 209 33.69 -61.28 -4.83
N GLU A 210 33.49 -60.87 -3.58
CA GLU A 210 32.43 -59.96 -3.14
C GLU A 210 32.83 -59.24 -1.84
N VAL A 211 32.47 -57.95 -1.74
CA VAL A 211 32.52 -57.14 -0.51
C VAL A 211 31.17 -56.45 -0.35
N LEU A 212 30.60 -56.47 0.84
CA LEU A 212 29.40 -55.78 1.24
C LEU A 212 29.68 -55.00 2.54
N ALA A 213 29.43 -53.70 2.51
CA ALA A 213 29.34 -52.87 3.71
C ALA A 213 27.96 -52.20 3.70
N ARG A 214 27.16 -52.45 4.72
CA ARG A 214 25.78 -51.95 4.84
C ARG A 214 25.51 -51.55 6.28
N ILE A 215 24.78 -50.45 6.43
CA ILE A 215 24.14 -50.06 7.69
C ILE A 215 22.63 -49.98 7.47
N ASP A 216 21.88 -50.59 8.36
CA ASP A 216 20.44 -50.41 8.48
C ASP A 216 20.18 -49.51 9.69
N VAL A 217 19.31 -48.53 9.53
CA VAL A 217 19.04 -47.50 10.55
C VAL A 217 17.55 -47.29 10.66
N ASP A 218 17.01 -47.52 11.85
CA ASP A 218 15.69 -47.02 12.26
C ASP A 218 15.87 -45.77 13.12
N GLU A 219 15.14 -44.71 12.77
CA GLU A 219 15.38 -43.36 13.30
C GLU A 219 14.06 -42.64 13.63
N ARG A 220 14.04 -41.96 14.77
CA ARG A 220 13.05 -40.92 15.11
C ARG A 220 13.75 -39.64 15.56
N ILE A 221 13.45 -38.54 14.89
CA ILE A 221 14.02 -37.22 15.18
C ILE A 221 12.91 -36.20 15.42
N GLU A 222 13.01 -35.49 16.54
CA GLU A 222 12.23 -34.29 16.84
C GLU A 222 13.19 -33.11 17.01
N LEU A 223 13.07 -32.10 16.16
CA LEU A 223 13.91 -30.90 16.24
C LEU A 223 13.03 -29.66 16.25
N ARG A 224 13.39 -28.71 17.12
CA ARG A 224 12.80 -27.39 17.18
C ARG A 224 13.91 -26.35 17.24
N LEU A 225 13.77 -25.34 16.39
CA LEU A 225 14.64 -24.19 16.34
C LEU A 225 13.79 -22.97 16.71
N THR A 226 14.25 -22.23 17.71
CA THR A 226 13.65 -20.98 18.16
C THR A 226 14.72 -19.90 18.16
N GLY A 227 14.37 -18.69 17.73
CA GLY A 227 15.34 -17.61 17.78
C GLY A 227 14.73 -16.24 17.65
N THR A 228 15.40 -15.27 18.25
CA THR A 228 15.18 -13.83 18.09
C THR A 228 16.53 -13.22 17.69
N PHE A 229 16.78 -13.09 16.38
CA PHE A 229 18.11 -12.68 15.91
C PHE A 229 18.05 -11.87 14.62
N THR A 230 19.01 -10.95 14.44
CA THR A 230 19.09 -10.09 13.24
C THR A 230 20.52 -10.06 12.69
N ARG A 231 21.03 -11.19 12.18
CA ARG A 231 22.34 -11.33 11.51
C ARG A 231 22.38 -12.55 10.58
N GLU A 232 23.44 -12.61 9.78
CA GLU A 232 23.92 -13.85 9.15
C GLU A 232 24.40 -14.82 10.23
N ILE A 233 24.06 -16.09 10.08
CA ILE A 233 24.30 -17.19 11.00
C ILE A 233 25.06 -18.26 10.22
N GLU A 234 26.16 -18.74 10.79
CA GLU A 234 26.90 -19.91 10.31
C GLU A 234 27.52 -20.58 11.53
N GLU A 235 26.80 -21.54 12.10
CA GLU A 235 27.22 -22.22 13.33
C GLU A 235 27.06 -23.73 13.18
N GLU A 236 28.08 -24.45 13.64
CA GLU A 236 28.11 -25.90 13.68
C GLU A 236 28.56 -26.35 15.08
N LEU A 237 27.85 -27.31 15.67
CA LEU A 237 28.14 -27.88 16.97
C LEU A 237 28.20 -29.40 16.87
N GLU A 238 29.35 -29.97 17.22
CA GLU A 238 29.48 -31.41 17.46
C GLU A 238 28.81 -31.74 18.80
N LEU A 239 27.69 -32.47 18.75
CA LEU A 239 26.91 -32.83 19.93
C LEU A 239 27.52 -34.01 20.70
N ALA A 240 28.07 -34.96 19.95
CA ALA A 240 28.65 -36.17 20.49
C ALA A 240 29.56 -36.84 19.45
N ARG A 241 30.61 -37.48 19.95
CA ARG A 241 31.38 -38.48 19.22
C ARG A 241 31.41 -39.75 20.05
N VAL A 242 30.87 -40.83 19.50
CA VAL A 242 30.72 -42.12 20.16
C VAL A 242 31.68 -43.10 19.49
N THR A 243 32.68 -43.56 20.23
CA THR A 243 33.63 -44.58 19.78
C THR A 243 33.23 -45.91 20.38
N PHE A 244 33.16 -46.92 19.53
CA PHE A 244 32.77 -48.28 19.90
C PHE A 244 33.99 -49.15 20.16
N GLY A 245 33.79 -50.21 20.93
CA GLY A 245 34.76 -51.27 21.10
C GLY A 245 35.08 -51.94 19.77
N SER A 246 36.32 -52.40 19.65
CA SER A 246 36.80 -53.09 18.47
C SER A 246 36.17 -54.48 18.36
N TYR A 247 35.49 -54.76 17.25
CA TYR A 247 35.00 -56.09 16.91
C TYR A 247 36.15 -56.90 16.30
N VAL A 248 36.53 -57.99 16.97
CA VAL A 248 37.54 -58.94 16.49
C VAL A 248 36.85 -60.10 15.80
N ILE A 249 36.98 -60.17 14.48
CA ILE A 249 36.40 -61.21 13.63
C ILE A 249 37.49 -62.24 13.32
N PRO A 250 37.41 -63.46 13.86
CA PRO A 250 38.42 -64.47 13.63
C PRO A 250 38.28 -65.07 12.22
N VAL A 251 39.31 -64.91 11.40
CA VAL A 251 39.43 -65.57 10.09
C VAL A 251 40.56 -66.59 10.19
N GLY A 252 40.22 -67.78 10.68
CA GLY A 252 41.22 -68.75 11.12
C GLY A 252 42.12 -68.13 12.22
N PRO A 253 43.45 -68.15 12.09
CA PRO A 253 44.34 -67.52 13.06
C PRO A 253 44.46 -65.99 12.88
N LEU A 254 43.97 -65.39 11.78
CA LEU A 254 44.06 -63.95 11.53
C LEU A 254 42.91 -63.20 12.22
N PRO A 255 43.19 -62.26 13.16
CA PRO A 255 42.17 -61.41 13.76
C PRO A 255 41.87 -60.21 12.85
N VAL A 256 40.66 -60.10 12.31
CA VAL A 256 40.21 -58.92 11.56
C VAL A 256 39.51 -57.95 12.50
N VAL A 257 40.05 -56.73 12.64
CA VAL A 257 39.59 -55.78 13.66
C VAL A 257 38.86 -54.61 13.00
N LEU A 258 37.59 -54.45 13.35
CA LEU A 258 36.74 -53.34 12.92
C LEU A 258 36.34 -52.48 14.11
N THR A 259 36.52 -51.17 14.01
CA THR A 259 36.16 -50.21 15.07
C THR A 259 35.17 -49.19 14.51
N PRO A 260 33.89 -49.26 14.90
CA PRO A 260 32.91 -48.24 14.54
C PRO A 260 33.11 -46.93 15.31
N GLU A 261 32.73 -45.82 14.68
CA GLU A 261 32.67 -44.49 15.29
C GLU A 261 31.45 -43.75 14.73
N LEU A 262 30.69 -43.09 15.59
CA LEU A 262 29.58 -42.23 15.20
C LEU A 262 29.83 -40.81 15.69
N ARG A 263 29.79 -39.85 14.77
CA ARG A 263 29.86 -38.42 15.07
C ARG A 263 28.54 -37.76 14.73
N PHE A 264 27.97 -37.04 15.69
CA PHE A 264 26.71 -36.34 15.52
C PHE A 264 26.92 -34.83 15.58
N VAL A 265 26.47 -34.15 14.54
CA VAL A 265 26.68 -32.72 14.34
C VAL A 265 25.33 -32.05 14.09
N ILE A 266 25.11 -30.90 14.69
CA ILE A 266 23.99 -30.01 14.32
C ILE A 266 24.55 -28.69 13.83
N GLY A 267 23.84 -28.04 12.93
CA GLY A 267 24.23 -26.73 12.47
C GLY A 267 23.05 -25.91 11.96
N VAL A 268 23.32 -24.63 11.81
CA VAL A 268 22.37 -23.66 11.30
C VAL A 268 23.12 -22.63 10.48
N ASP A 269 22.62 -22.38 9.27
CA ASP A 269 23.17 -21.39 8.36
C ASP A 269 22.06 -20.54 7.73
N GLY A 270 22.34 -19.26 7.45
CA GLY A 270 21.44 -18.36 6.73
C GLY A 270 21.29 -16.98 7.35
N GLU A 271 20.19 -16.29 7.02
CA GLU A 271 19.88 -14.94 7.50
C GLU A 271 18.53 -14.92 8.21
N VAL A 272 18.51 -14.40 9.44
CA VAL A 272 17.28 -14.15 10.22
C VAL A 272 17.17 -12.66 10.47
N ARG A 273 15.94 -12.11 10.41
CA ARG A 273 15.70 -10.71 10.79
C ARG A 273 14.84 -10.47 12.04
N LEU A 274 14.10 -11.43 12.63
CA LEU A 274 13.33 -11.24 13.89
C LEU A 274 13.11 -12.58 14.66
N ARG A 275 11.93 -12.74 15.31
CA ARG A 275 11.48 -13.93 16.06
C ARG A 275 10.95 -15.01 15.11
N PHE A 276 11.36 -16.25 15.33
CA PHE A 276 10.80 -17.42 14.66
C PHE A 276 10.79 -18.65 15.57
N SER A 277 9.86 -19.56 15.28
CA SER A 277 9.81 -20.92 15.84
C SER A 277 9.44 -21.87 14.72
N ALA A 278 10.27 -22.87 14.47
CA ALA A 278 10.02 -23.92 13.49
C ALA A 278 10.49 -25.26 14.02
N GLY A 279 9.82 -26.34 13.64
CA GLY A 279 10.27 -27.67 14.02
C GLY A 279 9.75 -28.76 13.12
N VAL A 280 10.33 -29.95 13.26
CA VAL A 280 9.95 -31.15 12.52
C VAL A 280 9.98 -32.34 13.46
N ALA A 281 9.00 -33.21 13.26
CA ALA A 281 9.07 -34.60 13.71
C ALA A 281 9.26 -35.49 12.47
N ARG A 282 10.18 -36.45 12.56
CA ARG A 282 10.55 -37.35 11.49
C ARG A 282 10.65 -38.78 12.00
N ASP A 283 10.12 -39.70 11.21
CA ASP A 283 10.38 -41.13 11.31
C ASP A 283 11.02 -41.59 10.00
N ALA A 284 12.15 -42.28 10.08
CA ALA A 284 12.86 -42.78 8.92
C ALA A 284 13.42 -44.19 9.15
N THR A 285 13.30 -45.02 8.12
CA THR A 285 14.03 -46.30 8.02
C THR A 285 14.91 -46.23 6.78
N MET A 286 16.19 -46.54 6.94
CA MET A 286 17.18 -46.47 5.87
C MET A 286 18.04 -47.73 5.83
N ALA A 287 18.36 -48.19 4.62
CA ALA A 287 19.43 -49.16 4.39
C ALA A 287 20.42 -48.54 3.41
N LEU A 288 21.62 -48.24 3.91
CA LEU A 288 22.66 -47.54 3.17
C LEU A 288 23.89 -48.43 3.06
N GLY A 289 24.53 -48.46 1.89
CA GLY A 289 25.74 -49.25 1.75
C GLY A 289 26.27 -49.37 0.34
N ALA A 290 27.31 -50.18 0.22
CA ALA A 290 27.89 -50.53 -1.06
C ALA A 290 28.23 -52.01 -1.12
N ARG A 291 28.19 -52.53 -2.33
CA ARG A 291 28.58 -53.89 -2.65
C ARG A 291 29.50 -53.90 -3.85
N TYR A 292 30.70 -54.40 -3.67
CA TYR A 292 31.64 -54.69 -4.75
C TYR A 292 31.53 -56.16 -5.14
N ARG A 293 31.53 -56.45 -6.44
CA ARG A 293 31.62 -57.81 -6.97
C ARG A 293 32.65 -57.87 -8.09
N ALA A 294 33.48 -58.92 -8.07
CA ALA A 294 34.46 -59.14 -9.13
C ALA A 294 33.77 -59.20 -10.49
N GLY A 295 34.28 -58.44 -11.47
CA GLY A 295 33.76 -58.38 -12.83
C GLY A 295 32.62 -57.38 -13.05
N SER A 296 31.82 -57.06 -12.04
CA SER A 296 30.74 -56.04 -12.14
C SER A 296 31.05 -54.73 -11.42
N GLY A 297 32.07 -54.68 -10.57
CA GLY A 297 32.47 -53.48 -9.83
C GLY A 297 31.49 -53.14 -8.69
N TRP A 298 31.40 -51.85 -8.37
CA TRP A 298 30.57 -51.33 -7.28
C TRP A 298 29.09 -51.20 -7.66
N SER A 299 28.24 -51.56 -6.72
CA SER A 299 26.80 -51.30 -6.67
C SER A 299 26.45 -50.68 -5.32
N TYR A 300 25.35 -49.95 -5.23
CA TYR A 300 25.02 -49.12 -4.07
C TYR A 300 23.62 -49.45 -3.55
N ILE A 301 23.45 -49.34 -2.23
CA ILE A 301 22.20 -49.59 -1.51
C ILE A 301 21.73 -48.25 -0.96
N ASP A 302 20.53 -47.82 -1.35
CA ASP A 302 19.95 -46.52 -1.03
C ASP A 302 18.45 -46.61 -0.67
N GLN A 303 18.04 -47.74 -0.08
CA GLN A 303 16.66 -48.00 0.30
C GLN A 303 16.26 -47.10 1.45
N ARG A 304 15.07 -46.50 1.37
CA ARG A 304 14.60 -45.56 2.37
C ARG A 304 13.08 -45.46 2.40
N SER A 305 12.55 -45.20 3.59
CA SER A 305 11.21 -44.67 3.81
C SER A 305 11.29 -43.60 4.87
N ALA A 306 10.72 -42.42 4.60
CA ALA A 306 10.68 -41.33 5.56
C ALA A 306 9.31 -40.65 5.56
N SER A 307 8.78 -40.39 6.75
CA SER A 307 7.63 -39.50 6.97
C SER A 307 8.08 -38.25 7.70
N PHE A 308 7.49 -37.13 7.31
CA PHE A 308 7.78 -35.82 7.88
C PHE A 308 6.49 -35.18 8.37
N GLU A 309 6.51 -34.67 9.59
CA GLU A 309 5.44 -33.88 10.18
C GLU A 309 6.01 -32.51 10.57
N ALA A 310 5.42 -31.44 10.03
CA ALA A 310 5.79 -30.08 10.42
C ALA A 310 5.18 -29.75 11.78
N LEU A 311 6.01 -29.28 12.72
CA LEU A 311 5.53 -28.67 13.95
C LEU A 311 5.00 -27.25 13.66
N PRO A 312 4.13 -26.68 14.49
CA PRO A 312 3.61 -25.33 14.30
C PRO A 312 4.72 -24.30 14.11
N VAL A 313 4.58 -23.47 13.07
CA VAL A 313 5.56 -22.44 12.70
C VAL A 313 5.00 -21.06 13.03
N GLU A 314 5.75 -20.27 13.80
CA GLU A 314 5.42 -18.88 14.12
C GLU A 314 6.46 -17.96 13.48
N LEU A 315 6.01 -16.96 12.72
CA LEU A 315 6.88 -16.08 11.94
C LEU A 315 6.41 -14.64 12.01
N ASP A 316 7.30 -13.78 12.50
CA ASP A 316 7.09 -12.34 12.52
C ASP A 316 8.06 -11.60 11.56
N ALA A 317 8.83 -12.32 10.72
CA ALA A 317 9.97 -11.78 9.96
C ALA A 317 10.14 -12.32 8.53
N SER A 318 11.00 -11.63 7.76
CA SER A 318 11.73 -12.25 6.65
C SER A 318 12.88 -13.12 7.17
N MET A 319 13.05 -14.32 6.62
CA MET A 319 14.14 -15.24 6.96
C MET A 319 14.51 -16.10 5.77
N ARG A 320 15.76 -16.55 5.73
CA ARG A 320 16.19 -17.70 4.92
C ARG A 320 17.17 -18.49 5.77
N VAL A 321 16.71 -19.58 6.36
CA VAL A 321 17.48 -20.37 7.30
C VAL A 321 17.44 -21.83 6.90
N ARG A 322 18.59 -22.49 7.02
CA ARG A 322 18.71 -23.93 7.00
C ARG A 322 19.23 -24.41 8.34
N ALA A 323 18.45 -25.23 9.02
CA ALA A 323 18.91 -26.01 10.16
C ALA A 323 19.22 -27.43 9.67
N TYR A 324 20.29 -28.06 10.16
CA TYR A 324 20.63 -29.42 9.79
C TYR A 324 21.15 -30.22 10.98
N ALA A 325 20.95 -31.54 10.91
CA ALA A 325 21.54 -32.54 11.78
C ALA A 325 22.19 -33.60 10.90
N ARG A 326 23.49 -33.84 11.10
CA ARG A 326 24.31 -34.79 10.35
C ARG A 326 24.83 -35.87 11.28
N ALA A 327 24.62 -37.12 10.88
CA ALA A 327 25.24 -38.29 11.47
C ALA A 327 26.32 -38.81 10.51
N ASP A 328 27.57 -38.81 10.97
CA ASP A 328 28.72 -39.35 10.26
C ASP A 328 29.13 -40.66 10.94
N PHE A 329 28.89 -41.79 10.29
CA PHE A 329 29.27 -43.12 10.77
C PHE A 329 30.52 -43.58 10.03
N ALA A 330 31.57 -43.93 10.75
CA ALA A 330 32.84 -44.41 10.22
C ALA A 330 33.14 -45.81 10.76
N ILE A 331 33.80 -46.62 9.94
CA ILE A 331 34.33 -47.92 10.31
C ILE A 331 35.82 -47.90 10.00
N TYR A 332 36.62 -48.04 11.05
CA TYR A 332 38.06 -48.19 10.94
C TYR A 332 38.40 -49.69 10.82
N LEU A 333 39.24 -50.04 9.86
CA LEU A 333 39.84 -51.36 9.70
C LEU A 333 41.29 -51.25 10.18
N TYR A 334 41.63 -51.89 11.31
CA TYR A 334 42.92 -51.76 11.98
C TYR A 334 43.37 -50.29 12.23
N GLY A 335 42.44 -49.43 12.63
CA GLY A 335 42.68 -48.01 12.87
C GLY A 335 42.78 -47.12 11.62
N MET A 336 42.66 -47.69 10.42
CA MET A 336 42.59 -46.92 9.17
C MET A 336 41.13 -46.75 8.73
N LEU A 337 40.72 -45.54 8.35
CA LEU A 337 39.35 -45.28 7.88
C LEU A 337 39.05 -46.15 6.64
N GLY A 338 38.21 -47.17 6.79
CA GLY A 338 37.89 -48.13 5.73
C GLY A 338 36.60 -47.79 5.00
N ALA A 339 35.53 -47.53 5.74
CA ALA A 339 34.24 -47.13 5.19
C ALA A 339 33.59 -46.04 6.05
N GLY A 340 32.79 -45.20 5.43
CA GLY A 340 32.07 -44.11 6.05
C GLY A 340 30.73 -43.89 5.35
N ILE A 341 29.72 -43.52 6.12
CA ILE A 341 28.38 -43.20 5.68
C ILE A 341 27.99 -41.92 6.38
N TYR A 342 27.44 -40.96 5.65
CA TYR A 342 26.83 -39.79 6.26
C TYR A 342 25.35 -39.72 5.90
N ALA A 343 24.56 -39.20 6.83
CA ALA A 343 23.16 -38.86 6.61
C ALA A 343 22.89 -37.49 7.23
N THR A 344 22.32 -36.58 6.45
CA THR A 344 21.97 -35.23 6.88
C THR A 344 20.47 -35.03 6.74
N GLY A 345 19.80 -34.78 7.86
CA GLY A 345 18.46 -34.20 7.88
C GLY A 345 18.55 -32.69 7.90
N GLN A 346 17.73 -32.00 7.11
CA GLN A 346 17.72 -30.54 7.06
C GLN A 346 16.30 -29.98 7.02
N LEU A 347 16.13 -28.79 7.57
CA LEU A 347 14.94 -27.97 7.46
C LEU A 347 15.32 -26.61 6.89
N GLU A 348 14.72 -26.27 5.77
CA GLU A 348 14.88 -24.98 5.10
C GLU A 348 13.58 -24.20 5.29
N ALA A 349 13.70 -23.04 5.95
CA ALA A 349 12.60 -22.13 6.18
C ALA A 349 12.90 -20.82 5.43
N ASP A 350 12.01 -20.46 4.50
CA ASP A 350 12.15 -19.25 3.67
C ASP A 350 10.89 -18.40 3.84
N ALA A 351 11.05 -17.17 4.35
CA ALA A 351 9.99 -16.18 4.48
C ALA A 351 10.44 -14.81 3.94
N GLU A 352 9.63 -14.18 3.10
CA GLU A 352 9.87 -12.84 2.58
C GLU A 352 8.53 -12.17 2.28
N PHE A 353 8.39 -10.91 2.71
CA PHE A 353 7.17 -10.14 2.48
C PHE A 353 7.11 -9.63 1.04
N GLY A 354 5.92 -9.60 0.46
CA GLY A 354 5.71 -9.14 -0.91
C GLY A 354 6.08 -10.15 -2.00
N ARG A 355 6.10 -11.44 -1.64
CA ARG A 355 6.02 -12.54 -2.60
C ARG A 355 4.91 -13.52 -2.20
N SER A 356 4.40 -14.29 -3.17
CA SER A 356 3.48 -15.40 -2.94
C SER A 356 4.09 -16.73 -3.42
N PRO A 357 4.18 -17.77 -2.56
CA PRO A 357 3.88 -17.72 -1.13
C PRO A 357 4.95 -16.88 -0.42
N PHE A 358 4.54 -16.12 0.59
CA PHE A 358 5.51 -15.40 1.39
C PHE A 358 6.39 -16.35 2.19
N PHE A 359 5.86 -17.52 2.57
CA PHE A 359 6.53 -18.49 3.42
C PHE A 359 6.47 -19.91 2.85
N THR A 360 7.59 -20.63 2.96
CA THR A 360 7.70 -22.06 2.69
C THR A 360 8.57 -22.73 3.76
N LEU A 361 8.18 -23.93 4.19
CA LEU A 361 9.00 -24.84 4.98
C LEU A 361 9.27 -26.10 4.19
N THR A 362 10.55 -26.44 4.02
CA THR A 362 11.00 -27.61 3.26
C THR A 362 11.84 -28.50 4.16
N ALA A 363 11.54 -29.79 4.20
CA ALA A 363 12.43 -30.79 4.80
C ALA A 363 13.30 -31.43 3.73
N GLY A 364 14.55 -31.71 4.06
CA GLY A 364 15.48 -32.44 3.23
C GLY A 364 16.10 -33.63 3.97
N LEU A 365 16.45 -34.66 3.21
CA LEU A 365 17.27 -35.77 3.66
C LEU A 365 18.27 -36.11 2.54
N ASP A 366 19.55 -36.04 2.87
CA ASP A 366 20.64 -36.48 2.01
C ASP A 366 21.49 -37.54 2.71
N ALA A 367 22.01 -38.48 1.94
CA ALA A 367 22.92 -39.48 2.45
C ALA A 367 23.96 -39.83 1.39
N GLY A 368 25.14 -40.21 1.84
CA GLY A 368 26.23 -40.61 0.97
C GLY A 368 27.20 -41.55 1.68
N ILE A 369 28.14 -42.06 0.90
CA ILE A 369 29.15 -43.00 1.38
C ILE A 369 30.54 -42.59 0.93
N ALA A 370 31.53 -42.97 1.72
CA ALA A 370 32.95 -42.89 1.40
C ALA A 370 33.60 -44.23 1.77
N ILE A 371 34.27 -44.90 0.84
CA ILE A 371 34.94 -46.18 1.06
C ILE A 371 36.38 -46.03 0.60
N GLU A 372 37.31 -46.28 1.51
CA GLU A 372 38.74 -46.37 1.21
C GLU A 372 39.11 -47.84 1.02
N GLY A 373 38.81 -48.33 -0.19
CA GLY A 373 38.94 -49.76 -0.51
C GLY A 373 40.36 -50.31 -0.39
N ARG A 374 41.38 -49.46 -0.51
CA ARG A 374 42.80 -49.88 -0.56
C ARG A 374 43.29 -50.62 0.69
N TYR A 375 42.68 -50.36 1.85
CA TYR A 375 43.05 -51.03 3.11
C TYR A 375 42.40 -52.40 3.25
N LEU A 376 41.23 -52.58 2.64
CA LEU A 376 40.63 -53.89 2.53
C LEU A 376 41.34 -54.69 1.42
N LEU A 377 41.58 -54.05 0.29
CA LEU A 377 42.02 -54.67 -0.95
C LEU A 377 42.90 -53.69 -1.70
N SER A 378 44.18 -54.01 -1.81
CA SER A 378 45.21 -53.14 -2.37
C SER A 378 44.89 -52.53 -3.75
N PHE A 379 44.05 -53.19 -4.55
CA PHE A 379 43.64 -52.75 -5.89
C PHE A 379 42.34 -51.93 -5.94
N LEU A 380 41.60 -51.81 -4.83
CA LEU A 380 40.38 -51.01 -4.79
C LEU A 380 40.71 -49.54 -4.54
N ASP A 381 40.26 -48.68 -5.46
CA ASP A 381 40.32 -47.24 -5.30
C ASP A 381 39.31 -46.73 -4.26
N ARG A 382 39.53 -45.48 -3.82
CA ARG A 382 38.55 -44.74 -3.01
C ARG A 382 37.27 -44.51 -3.81
N VAL A 383 36.14 -44.74 -3.17
CA VAL A 383 34.81 -44.41 -3.70
C VAL A 383 34.17 -43.39 -2.77
N GLU A 384 33.73 -42.27 -3.31
CA GLU A 384 32.93 -41.28 -2.59
C GLU A 384 31.73 -40.92 -3.44
N ARG A 385 30.52 -41.07 -2.89
CA ARG A 385 29.31 -40.94 -3.69
C ARG A 385 28.09 -40.55 -2.84
N PRO A 386 27.32 -39.52 -3.25
CA PRO A 386 25.99 -39.31 -2.71
C PRO A 386 25.07 -40.45 -3.16
N LEU A 387 24.34 -41.04 -2.23
CA LEU A 387 23.36 -42.09 -2.51
C LEU A 387 22.04 -41.47 -2.97
N PHE A 388 21.54 -40.48 -2.24
CA PHE A 388 20.34 -39.74 -2.60
C PHE A 388 20.30 -38.36 -1.97
N GLN A 389 19.45 -37.51 -2.55
CA GLN A 389 19.06 -36.21 -2.00
C GLN A 389 17.56 -36.04 -2.23
N VAL A 390 16.80 -35.90 -1.15
CA VAL A 390 15.35 -35.70 -1.19
C VAL A 390 15.03 -34.37 -0.55
N ARG A 391 14.11 -33.62 -1.16
CA ARG A 391 13.52 -32.40 -0.62
C ARG A 391 12.01 -32.48 -0.74
N ARG A 392 11.30 -32.03 0.31
CA ARG A 392 9.84 -32.03 0.37
C ARG A 392 9.33 -30.76 1.04
N GLU A 393 8.51 -30.00 0.33
CA GLU A 393 7.75 -28.92 0.95
C GLU A 393 6.76 -29.53 1.95
N LEU A 394 6.87 -29.10 3.21
CA LEU A 394 5.99 -29.54 4.28
C LEU A 394 4.75 -28.64 4.35
N THR A 395 4.95 -27.34 4.25
CA THR A 395 3.88 -26.34 4.32
C THR A 395 4.31 -25.04 3.64
N ARG A 396 3.31 -24.22 3.30
CA ARG A 396 3.48 -22.88 2.74
C ARG A 396 2.37 -21.97 3.23
N SER A 397 2.59 -20.67 3.15
CA SER A 397 1.52 -19.70 3.38
C SER A 397 0.40 -19.81 2.33
N SER A 398 -0.84 -19.66 2.78
CA SER A 398 -2.00 -19.44 1.91
C SER A 398 -2.13 -17.97 1.50
N ASN A 399 -2.75 -17.72 0.35
CA ASN A 399 -3.14 -16.36 -0.04
C ASN A 399 -4.18 -15.78 0.94
N ALA A 400 -4.01 -14.53 1.36
CA ALA A 400 -4.96 -13.79 2.20
C ALA A 400 -5.48 -12.57 1.43
N PRO A 401 -6.74 -12.14 1.61
CA PRO A 401 -7.23 -10.96 0.93
C PRO A 401 -6.52 -9.69 1.42
N PRO A 402 -6.37 -8.67 0.56
CA PRO A 402 -5.66 -7.44 0.90
C PRO A 402 -6.40 -6.64 1.98
N SER A 403 -5.67 -5.84 2.73
CA SER A 403 -6.25 -4.80 3.59
C SER A 403 -6.53 -3.55 2.75
N VAL A 404 -7.76 -3.02 2.85
CA VAL A 404 -8.19 -1.84 2.11
C VAL A 404 -8.89 -0.87 3.03
N SER A 405 -8.57 0.43 2.88
CA SER A 405 -9.33 1.50 3.50
C SER A 405 -9.51 2.73 2.61
N ILE A 406 -10.67 3.40 2.68
CA ILE A 406 -10.99 4.65 2.00
C ILE A 406 -10.46 5.80 2.86
N THR A 407 -9.47 6.53 2.33
CA THR A 407 -8.86 7.71 2.97
C THR A 407 -9.52 9.02 2.56
N ALA A 408 -10.15 9.08 1.37
CA ALA A 408 -11.00 10.20 0.96
C ALA A 408 -12.09 9.74 -0.03
N PRO A 409 -13.26 10.40 -0.05
CA PRO A 409 -13.67 11.48 0.86
C PRO A 409 -13.97 10.96 2.27
N ALA A 410 -13.93 11.86 3.26
CA ALA A 410 -14.46 11.57 4.59
C ALA A 410 -15.98 11.34 4.50
N ALA A 411 -16.56 10.68 5.52
CA ALA A 411 -18.01 10.62 5.63
C ALA A 411 -18.57 12.04 5.80
N GLY A 412 -19.68 12.35 5.12
CA GLY A 412 -20.33 13.66 5.20
C GLY A 412 -20.73 14.21 3.85
N ASN A 413 -20.70 15.54 3.73
CA ASN A 413 -21.18 16.26 2.57
C ASN A 413 -20.11 16.40 1.50
N VAL A 414 -20.52 16.26 0.24
CA VAL A 414 -19.70 16.49 -0.94
C VAL A 414 -20.51 17.34 -1.92
N ASP A 415 -19.86 18.24 -2.64
CA ASP A 415 -20.54 19.18 -3.52
C ASP A 415 -20.89 18.55 -4.88
N VAL A 416 -22.14 18.74 -5.31
CA VAL A 416 -22.58 18.34 -6.65
C VAL A 416 -21.85 19.15 -7.74
N GLY A 417 -21.62 18.53 -8.90
CA GLY A 417 -20.98 19.19 -10.04
C GLY A 417 -19.46 19.40 -9.91
N ARG A 418 -18.86 19.09 -8.74
CA ARG A 418 -17.42 19.20 -8.51
C ARG A 418 -16.70 17.84 -8.55
N PRO A 419 -15.47 17.79 -9.09
CA PRO A 419 -14.62 16.60 -8.99
C PRO A 419 -14.35 16.26 -7.52
N THR A 420 -14.70 15.04 -7.13
CA THR A 420 -14.41 14.48 -5.81
C THR A 420 -13.26 13.49 -5.94
N VAL A 421 -12.19 13.73 -5.18
CA VAL A 421 -11.05 12.81 -5.11
C VAL A 421 -11.43 11.60 -4.26
N LEU A 422 -11.32 10.42 -4.86
CA LEU A 422 -11.41 9.13 -4.21
C LEU A 422 -9.98 8.65 -3.94
N SER A 423 -9.66 8.35 -2.69
CA SER A 423 -8.34 7.80 -2.34
C SER A 423 -8.45 6.67 -1.33
N SER A 424 -7.55 5.70 -1.46
CA SER A 424 -7.50 4.52 -0.61
C SER A 424 -6.09 4.16 -0.16
N SER A 425 -5.97 3.63 1.05
CA SER A 425 -4.81 2.87 1.50
C SER A 425 -5.05 1.39 1.21
N VAL A 426 -4.11 0.76 0.53
CA VAL A 426 -4.17 -0.68 0.23
C VAL A 426 -2.83 -1.29 0.54
N SER A 427 -2.84 -2.36 1.33
CA SER A 427 -1.66 -3.14 1.66
C SER A 427 -1.98 -4.62 1.66
N ASP A 428 -1.05 -5.39 1.14
CA ASP A 428 -1.11 -6.83 1.14
C ASP A 428 0.24 -7.40 1.51
N ARG A 429 0.22 -8.46 2.32
CA ARG A 429 1.42 -9.01 2.94
C ARG A 429 2.20 -9.88 1.95
N GLU A 430 1.51 -10.41 0.94
CA GLU A 430 2.00 -11.35 -0.07
C GLU A 430 2.42 -10.65 -1.39
N ASP A 431 1.93 -9.44 -1.68
CA ASP A 431 2.22 -8.74 -2.95
C ASP A 431 3.05 -7.45 -2.84
N GLY A 432 3.33 -7.01 -1.61
CA GLY A 432 4.23 -5.90 -1.34
C GLY A 432 3.71 -4.57 -1.90
N ALA A 433 4.63 -3.68 -2.32
CA ALA A 433 4.27 -2.32 -2.73
C ALA A 433 3.45 -2.25 -4.04
N ALA A 434 3.60 -3.27 -4.90
CA ALA A 434 2.92 -3.37 -6.19
C ALA A 434 1.47 -3.84 -6.06
N CYS A 435 1.06 -4.35 -4.90
CA CYS A 435 -0.34 -4.62 -4.62
C CYS A 435 -1.16 -3.32 -4.69
N CYS A 436 -2.36 -3.29 -5.25
CA CYS A 436 -3.19 -4.35 -5.79
C CYS A 436 -3.94 -3.80 -7.02
N ASP A 437 -4.76 -4.59 -7.72
CA ASP A 437 -5.73 -4.03 -8.67
C ASP A 437 -6.86 -3.34 -7.90
N VAL A 438 -6.79 -2.01 -7.81
CA VAL A 438 -7.75 -1.17 -7.08
C VAL A 438 -8.82 -0.64 -8.03
N ARG A 439 -10.08 -0.83 -7.65
CA ARG A 439 -11.26 -0.51 -8.47
C ARG A 439 -12.26 0.32 -7.66
N TRP A 440 -12.66 1.46 -8.20
CA TRP A 440 -13.64 2.34 -7.56
C TRP A 440 -15.02 2.18 -8.19
N HIS A 441 -16.04 2.11 -7.33
CA HIS A 441 -17.43 1.95 -7.71
C HIS A 441 -18.30 2.97 -6.97
N VAL A 442 -19.33 3.50 -7.63
CA VAL A 442 -20.27 4.46 -7.03
C VAL A 442 -21.70 4.10 -7.43
N ALA A 443 -22.60 4.07 -6.46
CA ALA A 443 -24.03 3.87 -6.69
C ALA A 443 -24.87 4.85 -5.87
N ASN A 444 -26.04 5.20 -6.39
CA ASN A 444 -27.05 5.97 -5.66
C ASN A 444 -27.67 5.09 -4.55
N GLY A 445 -27.90 5.68 -3.38
CA GLY A 445 -28.45 5.03 -2.20
C GLY A 445 -27.38 4.69 -1.16
N THR A 446 -27.78 3.89 -0.17
CA THR A 446 -26.96 3.50 0.99
C THR A 446 -26.32 2.11 0.86
N SER A 447 -26.48 1.46 -0.30
CA SER A 447 -25.92 0.15 -0.57
C SER A 447 -25.40 0.07 -2.00
N ILE A 448 -24.38 -0.76 -2.19
CA ILE A 448 -23.75 -0.97 -3.50
C ILE A 448 -23.31 -2.43 -3.63
N THR A 449 -23.50 -2.97 -4.82
CA THR A 449 -22.84 -4.19 -5.27
C THR A 449 -21.85 -3.80 -6.37
N PRO A 450 -20.53 -3.88 -6.15
CA PRO A 450 -19.52 -3.55 -7.15
C PRO A 450 -19.70 -4.36 -8.44
N SER A 451 -19.70 -3.69 -9.59
CA SER A 451 -19.83 -4.30 -10.92
C SER A 451 -19.17 -3.43 -11.99
N ALA A 452 -19.03 -3.93 -13.22
CA ALA A 452 -18.52 -3.12 -14.32
C ALA A 452 -19.42 -1.90 -14.63
N ALA A 453 -20.73 -1.98 -14.38
CA ALA A 453 -21.69 -0.94 -14.72
C ALA A 453 -21.61 0.30 -13.82
N ASN A 454 -21.12 0.15 -12.59
CA ASN A 454 -21.01 1.24 -11.61
C ASN A 454 -19.54 1.59 -11.30
N ARG A 455 -18.62 1.16 -12.16
CA ARG A 455 -17.18 1.41 -12.02
C ARG A 455 -16.83 2.81 -12.49
N VAL A 456 -16.13 3.57 -11.65
CA VAL A 456 -15.80 4.98 -11.91
C VAL A 456 -14.31 5.25 -12.04
N GLY A 457 -13.44 4.32 -11.63
CA GLY A 457 -12.00 4.52 -11.73
C GLY A 457 -11.17 3.30 -11.31
N THR A 458 -9.85 3.41 -11.50
CA THR A 458 -8.82 2.43 -11.12
C THR A 458 -7.66 3.09 -10.41
N GLY A 459 -6.92 2.31 -9.63
CA GLY A 459 -5.76 2.77 -8.88
C GLY A 459 -6.14 3.32 -7.50
N ARG A 460 -5.11 3.58 -6.68
CA ARG A 460 -5.29 4.06 -5.30
C ARG A 460 -5.92 5.45 -5.21
N THR A 461 -5.92 6.20 -6.31
CA THR A 461 -6.58 7.50 -6.44
C THR A 461 -7.40 7.54 -7.74
N ALA A 462 -8.61 8.06 -7.67
CA ALA A 462 -9.49 8.33 -8.81
C ALA A 462 -10.28 9.63 -8.57
N GLU A 463 -10.91 10.18 -9.61
CA GLU A 463 -11.82 11.31 -9.49
C GLU A 463 -13.21 10.92 -9.97
N HIS A 464 -14.24 11.43 -9.28
CA HIS A 464 -15.63 11.25 -9.67
C HIS A 464 -16.44 12.53 -9.43
N THR A 465 -17.26 12.93 -10.40
CA THR A 465 -18.16 14.09 -10.28
C THR A 465 -19.61 13.60 -10.18
N PHE A 466 -20.28 13.97 -9.10
CA PHE A 466 -21.69 13.61 -8.89
C PHE A 466 -22.60 14.56 -9.68
N ALA A 467 -23.50 14.01 -10.49
CA ALA A 467 -24.38 14.78 -11.37
C ALA A 467 -25.68 15.27 -10.69
N ALA A 468 -26.06 14.69 -9.55
CA ALA A 468 -27.29 15.03 -8.85
C ALA A 468 -27.10 14.95 -7.33
N VAL A 469 -27.81 15.80 -6.60
CA VAL A 469 -27.89 15.75 -5.14
C VAL A 469 -28.54 14.46 -4.66
N GLY A 470 -28.16 13.99 -3.48
CA GLY A 470 -28.68 12.76 -2.90
C GLY A 470 -27.62 11.97 -2.12
N THR A 471 -28.00 10.83 -1.57
CA THR A 471 -27.08 9.94 -0.87
C THR A 471 -26.45 8.96 -1.85
N TYR A 472 -25.13 8.82 -1.79
CA TYR A 472 -24.38 7.87 -2.61
C TYR A 472 -23.51 6.97 -1.73
N THR A 473 -23.28 5.76 -2.21
CA THR A 473 -22.33 4.82 -1.62
C THR A 473 -21.16 4.63 -2.58
N ILE A 474 -19.96 4.91 -2.08
CA ILE A 474 -18.68 4.67 -2.74
C ILE A 474 -18.17 3.32 -2.25
N ALA A 475 -17.68 2.47 -3.14
CA ALA A 475 -16.95 1.26 -2.79
C ALA A 475 -15.57 1.26 -3.45
N VAL A 476 -14.57 0.81 -2.70
CA VAL A 476 -13.27 0.44 -3.23
C VAL A 476 -13.13 -1.08 -3.13
N VAL A 477 -12.66 -1.70 -4.20
CA VAL A 477 -12.35 -3.13 -4.25
C VAL A 477 -10.87 -3.27 -4.59
N ALA A 478 -10.12 -3.97 -3.74
CA ALA A 478 -8.73 -4.33 -3.99
C ALA A 478 -8.66 -5.83 -4.25
N ILE A 479 -7.97 -6.22 -5.32
CA ILE A 479 -7.77 -7.63 -5.71
C ILE A 479 -6.26 -7.88 -5.80
N ASP A 480 -5.77 -8.83 -5.01
CA ASP A 480 -4.37 -9.26 -5.02
C ASP A 480 -4.02 -10.06 -6.30
N SER A 481 -2.74 -10.35 -6.50
CA SER A 481 -2.22 -11.01 -7.70
C SER A 481 -2.68 -12.47 -7.83
N ASP A 482 -3.02 -13.10 -6.70
CA ASP A 482 -3.54 -14.47 -6.59
C ASP A 482 -5.09 -14.54 -6.62
N GLY A 483 -5.75 -13.39 -6.75
CA GLY A 483 -7.19 -13.25 -6.98
C GLY A 483 -8.07 -13.18 -5.74
N ALA A 484 -7.53 -13.13 -4.52
CA ALA A 484 -8.35 -12.80 -3.36
C ALA A 484 -8.63 -11.29 -3.32
N SER A 485 -9.71 -10.91 -2.65
CA SER A 485 -10.24 -9.55 -2.76
C SER A 485 -10.86 -9.08 -1.45
N ALA A 486 -10.71 -7.79 -1.18
CA ALA A 486 -11.39 -7.10 -0.10
C ALA A 486 -12.08 -5.83 -0.62
N SER A 487 -13.09 -5.38 0.11
CA SER A 487 -13.81 -4.15 -0.22
C SER A 487 -14.16 -3.34 1.02
N GLU A 488 -14.10 -2.02 0.91
CA GLU A 488 -14.70 -1.10 1.88
C GLU A 488 -15.73 -0.20 1.17
N THR A 489 -16.75 0.23 1.91
CA THR A 489 -17.76 1.17 1.45
C THR A 489 -17.81 2.43 2.31
N ARG A 490 -18.06 3.58 1.69
CA ARG A 490 -18.29 4.87 2.35
C ARG A 490 -19.56 5.52 1.81
N THR A 491 -20.45 5.95 2.70
CA THR A 491 -21.61 6.75 2.31
C THR A 491 -21.28 8.24 2.38
N VAL A 492 -21.73 8.98 1.37
CA VAL A 492 -21.62 10.44 1.29
C VAL A 492 -22.98 11.06 0.92
N SER A 493 -23.20 12.27 1.39
CA SER A 493 -24.37 13.09 1.06
C SER A 493 -23.95 14.15 0.05
N VAL A 494 -24.39 14.00 -1.19
CA VAL A 494 -24.12 14.98 -2.24
C VAL A 494 -25.12 16.12 -2.09
N VAL A 495 -24.61 17.32 -1.87
CA VAL A 495 -25.38 18.54 -1.62
C VAL A 495 -25.01 19.63 -2.62
N ALA A 496 -25.88 20.62 -2.76
CA ALA A 496 -25.59 21.86 -3.48
C ALA A 496 -25.43 23.00 -2.46
N THR A 497 -24.53 23.93 -2.74
CA THR A 497 -24.31 25.17 -1.99
C THR A 497 -25.13 26.29 -2.64
N PRO A 498 -25.72 27.20 -1.83
CA PRO A 498 -26.50 28.31 -2.38
C PRO A 498 -25.67 29.24 -3.29
N PRO A 499 -26.24 29.73 -4.40
CA PRO A 499 -25.58 30.73 -5.24
C PRO A 499 -25.40 32.06 -4.49
N GLN A 500 -24.37 32.80 -4.87
CA GLN A 500 -24.04 34.12 -4.35
C GLN A 500 -24.38 35.21 -5.38
N PRO A 501 -25.60 35.79 -5.31
CA PRO A 501 -25.99 36.87 -6.21
C PRO A 501 -25.29 38.19 -5.87
N TYR A 502 -25.11 39.03 -6.89
CA TYR A 502 -24.61 40.39 -6.77
C TYR A 502 -25.41 41.34 -7.68
N LEU A 503 -25.50 42.60 -7.26
CA LEU A 503 -26.21 43.67 -7.98
C LEU A 503 -25.32 44.90 -8.09
N THR A 504 -25.18 45.41 -9.30
CA THR A 504 -24.46 46.64 -9.63
C THR A 504 -25.45 47.71 -10.06
N THR A 505 -25.47 48.81 -9.33
CA THR A 505 -26.36 49.94 -9.61
C THR A 505 -25.67 50.96 -10.54
N PRO A 506 -26.44 51.74 -11.34
CA PRO A 506 -25.88 52.80 -12.17
C PRO A 506 -25.14 53.87 -11.34
N PRO A 507 -23.98 54.40 -11.79
CA PRO A 507 -23.24 55.45 -11.09
C PRO A 507 -23.81 56.85 -11.36
N VAL A 508 -25.14 57.00 -11.31
CA VAL A 508 -25.86 58.27 -11.54
C VAL A 508 -26.93 58.47 -10.49
N THR A 509 -27.34 59.72 -10.26
CA THR A 509 -28.52 60.01 -9.44
C THR A 509 -29.77 59.49 -10.14
N LEU A 510 -30.44 58.53 -9.51
CA LEU A 510 -31.72 58.00 -9.98
C LEU A 510 -32.81 59.06 -9.79
N ARG A 511 -33.68 59.23 -10.78
CA ARG A 511 -34.80 60.17 -10.75
C ARG A 511 -36.08 59.48 -11.16
N ALA A 512 -37.20 59.94 -10.60
CA ALA A 512 -38.52 59.47 -11.00
C ALA A 512 -38.74 59.69 -12.51
N THR A 513 -39.59 58.85 -13.09
CA THR A 513 -40.04 58.81 -14.49
C THR A 513 -38.96 58.51 -15.55
N LEU A 514 -37.70 58.28 -15.15
CA LEU A 514 -36.60 57.85 -16.02
C LEU A 514 -36.28 56.35 -15.86
N GLY A 515 -35.84 55.73 -16.95
CA GLY A 515 -35.38 54.34 -16.99
C GLY A 515 -33.87 54.22 -16.85
N TYR A 516 -33.40 53.23 -16.07
CA TYR A 516 -31.98 52.98 -15.81
C TYR A 516 -31.63 51.50 -15.99
N GLU A 517 -30.44 51.20 -16.48
CA GLU A 517 -29.97 49.82 -16.65
C GLU A 517 -29.28 49.31 -15.38
N PHE A 518 -29.81 48.25 -14.79
CA PHE A 518 -29.20 47.55 -13.66
C PHE A 518 -28.49 46.29 -14.16
N ARG A 519 -27.28 46.04 -13.66
CA ARG A 519 -26.48 44.85 -13.98
C ARG A 519 -26.40 43.94 -12.77
N TYR A 520 -26.63 42.65 -12.94
CA TYR A 520 -26.66 41.68 -11.84
C TYR A 520 -26.21 40.29 -12.33
N GLY A 521 -25.79 39.43 -11.41
CA GLY A 521 -25.41 38.06 -11.72
C GLY A 521 -25.34 37.23 -10.43
N ALA A 522 -24.97 35.96 -10.54
CA ALA A 522 -24.65 35.15 -9.36
C ALA A 522 -23.47 34.23 -9.64
N ARG A 523 -22.63 34.05 -8.61
CA ARG A 523 -21.57 33.04 -8.59
C ARG A 523 -22.08 31.80 -7.90
N ASP A 524 -21.75 30.64 -8.44
CA ASP A 524 -22.15 29.37 -7.85
C ASP A 524 -21.02 28.37 -8.06
N ASP A 525 -20.57 27.75 -6.98
CA ASP A 525 -19.48 26.79 -7.08
C ASP A 525 -19.94 25.44 -7.64
N ASN A 526 -21.22 25.10 -7.68
CA ASN A 526 -21.70 23.81 -8.20
C ASN A 526 -21.87 23.77 -9.72
N VAL A 527 -21.68 24.88 -10.42
CA VAL A 527 -21.78 24.96 -11.90
C VAL A 527 -20.40 25.10 -12.56
N ALA A 528 -20.28 24.61 -13.80
CA ALA A 528 -18.98 24.35 -14.43
C ALA A 528 -18.15 25.62 -14.72
N ASP A 529 -18.78 26.75 -15.03
CA ASP A 529 -18.13 28.03 -15.31
C ASP A 529 -18.17 29.01 -14.12
N GLY A 530 -18.83 28.61 -13.02
CA GLY A 530 -18.95 29.39 -11.80
C GLY A 530 -19.99 30.51 -11.84
N PHE A 531 -20.83 30.60 -12.89
CA PHE A 531 -21.83 31.66 -13.04
C PHE A 531 -23.21 31.10 -13.41
N LEU A 532 -24.26 31.68 -12.85
CA LEU A 532 -25.64 31.31 -13.22
C LEU A 532 -26.12 32.05 -14.46
N ASP A 533 -26.82 31.31 -15.33
CA ASP A 533 -27.55 31.87 -16.46
C ASP A 533 -28.71 32.79 -16.00
N CYS A 534 -29.07 33.77 -16.83
CA CYS A 534 -30.16 34.70 -16.53
C CYS A 534 -31.53 34.04 -16.30
N SER A 535 -31.74 32.80 -16.76
CA SER A 535 -32.95 32.03 -16.46
C SER A 535 -33.08 31.66 -14.98
N GLY A 536 -31.97 31.58 -14.26
CA GLY A 536 -31.94 31.34 -12.81
C GLY A 536 -31.94 32.62 -11.97
N LEU A 537 -32.06 33.81 -12.57
CA LEU A 537 -31.93 35.09 -11.88
C LEU A 537 -33.18 35.96 -12.03
N ALA A 538 -33.66 36.50 -10.91
CA ALA A 538 -34.82 37.40 -10.86
C ALA A 538 -34.46 38.71 -10.15
N LEU A 539 -34.49 39.83 -10.90
CA LEU A 539 -34.39 41.17 -10.32
C LEU A 539 -35.80 41.69 -10.02
N ALA A 540 -36.06 41.99 -8.75
CA ALA A 540 -37.28 42.64 -8.28
C ALA A 540 -36.93 44.00 -7.66
N VAL A 541 -37.68 45.04 -8.01
CA VAL A 541 -37.54 46.37 -7.39
C VAL A 541 -38.91 46.81 -6.89
N THR A 542 -39.10 46.85 -5.57
CA THR A 542 -40.42 47.08 -4.95
C THR A 542 -40.97 48.44 -5.35
N GLY A 543 -42.12 48.46 -6.03
CA GLY A 543 -42.78 49.70 -6.46
C GLY A 543 -42.20 50.33 -7.73
N ALA A 544 -41.25 49.69 -8.41
CA ALA A 544 -40.74 50.10 -9.72
C ALA A 544 -41.15 49.11 -10.82
N THR A 545 -41.06 49.53 -12.08
CA THR A 545 -41.27 48.64 -13.23
C THR A 545 -39.91 48.10 -13.69
N VAL A 546 -39.77 46.77 -13.76
CA VAL A 546 -38.55 46.08 -14.21
C VAL A 546 -38.81 45.43 -15.58
N GLY A 547 -37.94 45.71 -16.54
CA GLY A 547 -37.97 45.10 -17.88
C GLY A 547 -37.43 43.67 -17.90
N PRO A 548 -37.52 42.96 -19.03
CA PRO A 548 -37.01 41.61 -19.15
C PRO A 548 -35.48 41.55 -18.96
N ALA A 549 -35.02 40.47 -18.34
CA ALA A 549 -33.59 40.17 -18.21
C ALA A 549 -32.96 39.89 -19.57
N GLN A 550 -31.81 40.50 -19.86
CA GLN A 550 -31.02 40.24 -21.06
C GLN A 550 -29.59 39.85 -20.67
N ALA A 551 -29.07 38.78 -21.27
CA ALA A 551 -27.70 38.33 -21.01
C ALA A 551 -26.65 39.29 -21.62
N ARG A 552 -25.60 39.60 -20.87
CA ARG A 552 -24.50 40.51 -21.26
C ARG A 552 -23.17 40.02 -20.70
N GLY A 553 -22.62 38.97 -21.30
CA GLY A 553 -21.47 38.23 -20.76
C GLY A 553 -21.93 37.28 -19.65
N THR A 554 -21.21 37.27 -18.52
CA THR A 554 -21.55 36.50 -17.30
C THR A 554 -22.64 37.16 -16.44
N ASP A 555 -23.17 38.30 -16.87
CA ASP A 555 -24.10 39.13 -16.12
C ASP A 555 -25.39 39.29 -16.91
N CYS A 556 -26.47 39.63 -16.20
CA CYS A 556 -27.76 40.01 -16.74
C CYS A 556 -27.98 41.52 -16.59
N VAL A 557 -28.70 42.10 -17.54
CA VAL A 557 -29.10 43.50 -17.50
C VAL A 557 -30.61 43.65 -17.66
N SER A 558 -31.20 44.55 -16.87
CA SER A 558 -32.63 44.87 -16.91
C SER A 558 -32.83 46.38 -16.77
N SER A 559 -33.78 46.93 -17.52
CA SER A 559 -34.19 48.34 -17.37
C SER A 559 -35.15 48.50 -16.19
N VAL A 560 -34.91 49.47 -15.31
CA VAL A 560 -35.76 49.78 -14.16
C VAL A 560 -36.25 51.22 -14.25
N THR A 561 -37.57 51.43 -14.16
CA THR A 561 -38.20 52.75 -14.18
C THR A 561 -38.94 53.01 -12.87
N PHE A 562 -38.68 54.15 -12.25
CA PHE A 562 -39.24 54.54 -10.95
C PHE A 562 -40.45 55.48 -11.13
N PRO A 563 -41.65 55.16 -10.60
CA PRO A 563 -42.83 56.00 -10.79
C PRO A 563 -42.81 57.29 -9.96
N SER A 564 -42.07 57.32 -8.85
CA SER A 564 -42.00 58.45 -7.92
C SER A 564 -40.62 58.58 -7.28
N ALA A 565 -40.34 59.75 -6.70
CA ALA A 565 -39.20 59.93 -5.81
C ALA A 565 -39.41 59.13 -4.51
N GLY A 566 -38.33 58.69 -3.87
CA GLY A 566 -38.39 57.94 -2.62
C GLY A 566 -37.29 56.90 -2.47
N SER A 567 -37.46 56.01 -1.50
CA SER A 567 -36.58 54.88 -1.24
C SER A 567 -37.17 53.61 -1.83
N PHE A 568 -36.40 52.91 -2.64
CA PHE A 568 -36.78 51.64 -3.27
C PHE A 568 -35.82 50.54 -2.79
N THR A 569 -36.28 49.30 -2.73
CA THR A 569 -35.43 48.14 -2.45
C THR A 569 -35.34 47.30 -3.71
N ALA A 570 -34.12 47.08 -4.18
CA ALA A 570 -33.84 46.15 -5.27
C ALA A 570 -33.29 44.85 -4.69
N THR A 571 -33.88 43.73 -5.09
CA THR A 571 -33.52 42.38 -4.66
C THR A 571 -33.19 41.55 -5.90
N VAL A 572 -32.10 40.81 -5.85
CA VAL A 572 -31.76 39.79 -6.85
C VAL A 572 -31.86 38.43 -6.17
N ASP A 573 -32.81 37.63 -6.60
CA ASP A 573 -32.93 36.22 -6.22
C ASP A 573 -32.27 35.36 -7.29
N ALA A 574 -31.47 34.39 -6.85
CA ALA A 574 -30.76 33.45 -7.69
C ALA A 574 -31.19 32.03 -7.32
N THR A 575 -31.51 31.21 -8.31
CA THR A 575 -31.83 29.78 -8.18
C THR A 575 -30.90 28.99 -9.08
N ASP A 576 -30.15 28.06 -8.51
CA ASP A 576 -29.25 27.19 -9.25
C ASP A 576 -30.01 26.04 -9.97
N PRO A 577 -29.35 25.27 -10.85
CA PRO A 577 -29.96 24.09 -11.48
C PRO A 577 -30.33 22.96 -10.52
N PHE A 578 -29.88 23.02 -9.27
CA PHE A 578 -30.09 22.00 -8.23
C PHE A 578 -31.21 22.40 -7.23
N GLY A 579 -31.82 23.58 -7.41
CA GLY A 579 -32.93 24.10 -6.62
C GLY A 579 -32.54 24.87 -5.35
N THR A 580 -31.26 25.18 -5.15
CA THR A 580 -30.83 26.06 -4.04
C THR A 580 -31.02 27.52 -4.41
N VAL A 581 -31.25 28.36 -3.39
CA VAL A 581 -31.58 29.78 -3.59
C VAL A 581 -30.66 30.70 -2.79
N GLY A 582 -30.25 31.81 -3.42
CA GLY A 582 -29.51 32.89 -2.80
C GLY A 582 -30.18 34.23 -3.09
N SER A 583 -30.02 35.21 -2.20
CA SER A 583 -30.63 36.53 -2.36
C SER A 583 -29.70 37.64 -1.89
N VAL A 584 -29.69 38.76 -2.62
CA VAL A 584 -29.02 40.00 -2.22
C VAL A 584 -29.99 41.17 -2.41
N SER A 585 -30.00 42.11 -1.47
CA SER A 585 -30.81 43.32 -1.60
C SER A 585 -29.99 44.58 -1.35
N THR A 586 -30.41 45.67 -1.98
CA THR A 586 -29.84 47.00 -1.79
C THR A 586 -30.92 48.07 -1.80
N THR A 587 -30.69 49.16 -1.08
CA THR A 587 -31.62 50.30 -1.00
C THR A 587 -31.18 51.38 -1.98
N LEU A 588 -32.13 51.86 -2.78
CA LEU A 588 -31.94 52.86 -3.84
C LEU A 588 -32.66 54.15 -3.45
N ALA A 589 -31.96 55.28 -3.54
CA ALA A 589 -32.56 56.61 -3.36
C ALA A 589 -32.87 57.25 -4.72
N VAL A 590 -34.14 57.64 -4.92
CA VAL A 590 -34.65 58.21 -6.17
C VAL A 590 -35.13 59.64 -5.93
N ALA A 591 -34.59 60.60 -6.68
CA ALA A 591 -34.90 62.02 -6.57
C ALA A 591 -36.14 62.44 -7.41
N PRO A 592 -36.77 63.59 -7.10
CA PRO A 592 -37.85 64.16 -7.91
C PRO A 592 -37.44 64.46 -9.37
N PRO A 593 -38.40 64.53 -10.30
CA PRO A 593 -38.14 64.99 -11.66
C PRO A 593 -37.64 66.45 -11.67
N PRO A 594 -36.92 66.89 -12.72
CA PRO A 594 -36.42 68.28 -12.81
C PRO A 594 -37.58 69.31 -12.83
N VAL A 595 -37.45 70.47 -12.18
CA VAL A 595 -38.47 71.55 -12.09
C VAL A 595 -38.24 72.64 -13.16
N ASN A 596 -39.30 73.17 -13.79
CA ASN A 596 -39.28 74.28 -14.79
C ASN A 596 -39.42 75.67 -14.11
N PRO A 597 -38.61 76.71 -14.42
CA PRO A 597 -38.69 78.03 -13.77
C PRO A 597 -39.75 79.01 -14.37
N PRO A 598 -40.18 80.06 -13.62
CA PRO A 598 -41.28 80.99 -14.00
C PRO A 598 -40.97 81.92 -15.19
N PRO A 599 -42.00 82.54 -15.82
CA PRO A 599 -41.85 83.40 -17.00
C PRO A 599 -41.17 84.74 -16.68
N VAL A 600 -40.48 85.31 -17.68
CA VAL A 600 -39.70 86.54 -17.54
C VAL A 600 -40.27 87.63 -18.45
N ILE A 601 -40.53 88.82 -17.89
CA ILE A 601 -40.93 90.01 -18.63
C ILE A 601 -39.66 90.76 -19.06
N ALA A 602 -39.44 90.86 -20.36
CA ALA A 602 -38.25 91.49 -20.95
C ALA A 602 -38.42 93.00 -21.14
N SER A 603 -39.62 93.48 -21.48
CA SER A 603 -39.91 94.92 -21.60
C SER A 603 -41.39 95.22 -21.43
N PHE A 604 -41.71 96.39 -20.87
CA PHE A 604 -43.09 96.88 -20.70
C PHE A 604 -43.14 98.40 -20.91
N ALA A 605 -43.97 98.87 -21.85
CA ALA A 605 -44.10 100.29 -22.17
C ALA A 605 -45.54 100.68 -22.56
N VAL A 606 -45.87 101.97 -22.37
CA VAL A 606 -47.12 102.62 -22.78
C VAL A 606 -46.79 103.75 -23.75
N THR A 607 -47.57 103.87 -24.82
CA THR A 607 -47.40 104.82 -25.94
C THR A 607 -48.75 105.40 -26.35
N THR A 608 -48.78 106.56 -27.02
CA THR A 608 -50.02 107.14 -27.58
C THR A 608 -50.20 106.72 -29.03
N ALA A 609 -51.45 106.51 -29.49
CA ALA A 609 -51.71 105.84 -30.76
C ALA A 609 -51.80 106.75 -32.03
N LEU A 610 -51.41 108.04 -32.01
CA LEU A 610 -51.46 108.89 -33.22
C LEU A 610 -50.22 109.80 -33.41
N GLY A 611 -49.79 109.88 -34.68
CA GLY A 611 -48.58 110.49 -35.24
C GLY A 611 -48.01 111.78 -34.64
N ALA A 612 -46.70 111.69 -34.34
CA ALA A 612 -45.68 112.74 -34.27
C ALA A 612 -45.74 113.77 -33.12
N GLY A 613 -45.05 113.41 -32.03
CA GLY A 613 -44.41 114.32 -31.08
C GLY A 613 -43.57 113.51 -30.08
N TRP A 614 -42.29 113.30 -30.37
CA TRP A 614 -41.34 112.71 -29.42
C TRP A 614 -40.93 113.75 -28.39
N PHE A 615 -40.92 113.40 -27.10
CA PHE A 615 -39.96 113.95 -26.15
C PHE A 615 -39.43 112.86 -25.22
N ASP A 616 -38.11 112.88 -25.09
CA ASP A 616 -37.25 112.08 -24.23
C ASP A 616 -37.05 112.82 -22.90
N GLY A 617 -37.18 112.11 -21.79
CA GLY A 617 -36.84 112.58 -20.44
C GLY A 617 -37.98 113.21 -19.62
N GLY A 618 -38.61 112.40 -18.76
CA GLY A 618 -39.25 112.86 -17.51
C GLY A 618 -40.77 112.78 -17.46
N ASP A 619 -41.27 111.66 -16.93
CA ASP A 619 -42.54 111.41 -16.22
C ASP A 619 -43.89 111.83 -16.83
N PHE A 620 -43.98 112.62 -17.92
CA PHE A 620 -45.26 113.19 -18.39
C PHE A 620 -45.62 112.86 -19.86
N VAL A 621 -46.87 112.44 -20.12
CA VAL A 621 -47.46 112.24 -21.47
C VAL A 621 -48.43 113.37 -21.82
N TYR A 622 -48.28 113.96 -23.01
CA TYR A 622 -49.22 114.97 -23.51
C TYR A 622 -50.35 114.32 -24.30
N LEU A 623 -51.59 114.58 -23.89
CA LEU A 623 -52.79 114.16 -24.62
C LEU A 623 -53.40 115.39 -25.31
N VAL A 624 -53.29 115.44 -26.64
CA VAL A 624 -53.88 116.49 -27.48
C VAL A 624 -55.11 115.91 -28.18
N ASP A 625 -56.25 116.60 -28.10
CA ASP A 625 -57.51 116.18 -28.71
C ASP A 625 -57.46 116.46 -30.23
N PRO A 626 -57.38 115.45 -31.11
CA PRO A 626 -57.13 115.70 -32.53
C PRO A 626 -58.41 115.93 -33.34
N THR A 627 -59.61 115.67 -32.79
CA THR A 627 -60.88 115.74 -33.55
C THR A 627 -62.09 116.00 -32.65
N PRO A 628 -62.92 117.04 -32.93
CA PRO A 628 -64.18 117.23 -32.24
C PRO A 628 -65.14 116.04 -32.49
N GLY A 629 -65.40 115.25 -31.46
CA GLY A 629 -66.45 114.22 -31.47
C GLY A 629 -66.04 112.80 -31.09
N ASN A 630 -64.75 112.51 -30.89
CA ASN A 630 -64.35 111.20 -30.34
C ASN A 630 -64.47 111.18 -28.80
N SER A 631 -64.98 110.10 -28.23
CA SER A 631 -65.29 109.99 -26.80
C SER A 631 -64.19 109.34 -25.96
N ASP A 632 -63.17 108.72 -26.57
CA ASP A 632 -62.12 107.98 -25.85
C ASP A 632 -60.69 108.30 -26.36
N PHE A 633 -59.70 108.17 -25.48
CA PHE A 633 -58.27 108.32 -25.78
C PHE A 633 -57.59 106.95 -25.95
N PRO A 634 -57.03 106.62 -27.13
CA PRO A 634 -56.31 105.36 -27.34
C PRO A 634 -54.85 105.43 -26.85
N LEU A 635 -54.50 104.56 -25.90
CA LEU A 635 -53.12 104.28 -25.48
C LEU A 635 -52.67 102.93 -26.03
N GLY A 636 -51.59 102.90 -26.79
CA GLY A 636 -50.93 101.67 -27.21
C GLY A 636 -50.05 101.12 -26.09
N VAL A 637 -50.16 99.85 -25.78
CA VAL A 637 -49.30 99.16 -24.81
C VAL A 637 -48.42 98.19 -25.57
N SER A 638 -47.16 98.03 -25.15
CA SER A 638 -46.29 96.98 -25.66
C SER A 638 -45.62 96.22 -24.52
N VAL A 639 -45.85 94.91 -24.46
CA VAL A 639 -45.24 93.98 -23.52
C VAL A 639 -44.42 92.96 -24.30
N SER A 640 -43.20 92.68 -23.85
CA SER A 640 -42.39 91.56 -24.31
C SER A 640 -42.14 90.64 -23.12
N ALA A 641 -42.54 89.39 -23.23
CA ALA A 641 -42.36 88.38 -22.20
C ALA A 641 -42.07 87.02 -22.84
N SER A 642 -41.35 86.17 -22.11
CA SER A 642 -41.00 84.82 -22.55
C SER A 642 -41.16 83.82 -21.42
N SER A 643 -41.70 82.65 -21.73
CA SER A 643 -41.73 81.48 -20.83
C SER A 643 -40.54 80.55 -21.14
N PRO A 644 -39.77 80.12 -20.12
CA PRO A 644 -38.85 79.00 -20.27
C PRO A 644 -39.61 77.74 -20.71
N GLY A 645 -39.29 77.22 -21.90
CA GLY A 645 -39.97 76.06 -22.50
C GLY A 645 -41.11 76.39 -23.48
N GLY A 646 -41.42 77.67 -23.72
CA GLY A 646 -42.34 78.09 -24.79
C GLY A 646 -43.83 77.90 -24.52
N ALA A 647 -44.23 77.79 -23.24
CA ALA A 647 -45.63 77.77 -22.84
C ALA A 647 -46.38 79.04 -23.31
N PRO A 648 -47.62 78.93 -23.80
CA PRO A 648 -48.39 80.07 -24.28
C PRO A 648 -48.71 81.05 -23.13
N LEU A 649 -48.48 82.34 -23.37
CA LEU A 649 -48.67 83.39 -22.37
C LEU A 649 -50.03 84.07 -22.53
N THR A 650 -50.67 84.38 -21.41
CA THR A 650 -51.87 85.23 -21.35
C THR A 650 -51.59 86.52 -20.60
N PHE A 651 -52.23 87.61 -21.03
CA PHE A 651 -51.97 88.95 -20.50
C PHE A 651 -53.25 89.55 -19.93
N SER A 652 -53.22 89.91 -18.64
CA SER A 652 -54.29 90.65 -17.97
C SER A 652 -53.81 92.06 -17.64
N PHE A 653 -54.60 93.07 -17.98
CA PHE A 653 -54.26 94.47 -17.80
C PHE A 653 -55.23 95.14 -16.84
N VAL A 654 -54.68 95.85 -15.86
CA VAL A 654 -55.42 96.64 -14.89
C VAL A 654 -54.90 98.07 -14.98
N TYR A 655 -55.77 99.03 -15.25
CA TYR A 655 -55.40 100.44 -15.32
C TYR A 655 -56.14 101.27 -14.28
N ARG A 656 -55.45 102.32 -13.82
CA ARG A 656 -55.93 103.31 -12.87
C ARG A 656 -55.57 104.70 -13.37
N VAL A 657 -56.52 105.61 -13.36
CA VAL A 657 -56.36 107.00 -13.80
C VAL A 657 -56.72 107.94 -12.64
N GLU A 658 -55.75 108.74 -12.21
CA GLU A 658 -55.83 109.63 -11.07
C GLU A 658 -55.66 111.09 -11.52
N PRO A 659 -56.74 111.83 -11.79
CA PRO A 659 -56.62 113.26 -12.11
C PRO A 659 -56.20 114.07 -10.88
N THR A 660 -55.52 115.20 -11.09
CA THR A 660 -55.15 116.14 -9.99
C THR A 660 -56.37 116.79 -9.33
N SER A 661 -57.48 116.94 -10.07
CA SER A 661 -58.77 117.36 -9.55
C SER A 661 -59.90 116.61 -10.25
N GLY A 662 -60.66 115.82 -9.51
CA GLY A 662 -61.76 115.00 -10.05
C GLY A 662 -61.77 113.58 -9.46
N PRO A 663 -62.74 112.74 -9.85
CA PRO A 663 -62.82 111.35 -9.40
C PRO A 663 -61.76 110.46 -10.07
N VAL A 664 -61.21 109.50 -9.30
CA VAL A 664 -60.33 108.44 -9.81
C VAL A 664 -61.13 107.40 -10.59
N SER A 665 -60.57 106.89 -11.68
CA SER A 665 -61.16 105.83 -12.50
C SER A 665 -60.26 104.60 -12.53
N GLU A 666 -60.85 103.41 -12.46
CA GLU A 666 -60.16 102.13 -12.63
C GLU A 666 -60.90 101.25 -13.63
N GLY A 667 -60.14 100.42 -14.35
CA GLY A 667 -60.68 99.41 -15.26
C GLY A 667 -59.72 98.24 -15.42
N SER A 668 -60.22 97.11 -15.91
CA SER A 668 -59.40 95.96 -16.25
C SER A 668 -59.94 95.24 -17.47
N PHE A 669 -59.04 94.60 -18.22
CA PHE A 669 -59.37 93.78 -19.37
C PHE A 669 -58.29 92.71 -19.60
N ALA A 670 -58.64 91.64 -20.31
CA ALA A 670 -57.67 90.64 -20.76
C ALA A 670 -57.39 90.82 -22.26
N SER A 671 -56.16 90.56 -22.68
CA SER A 671 -55.75 90.55 -24.09
C SER A 671 -55.01 89.28 -24.44
N ALA A 672 -55.33 88.71 -25.59
CA ALA A 672 -54.59 87.58 -26.17
C ALA A 672 -53.31 88.02 -26.91
N VAL A 673 -53.09 89.33 -27.07
CA VAL A 673 -51.95 89.90 -27.80
C VAL A 673 -51.16 90.81 -26.88
N ALA A 674 -49.83 90.74 -26.95
CA ALA A 674 -48.91 91.49 -26.08
C ALA A 674 -48.85 93.01 -26.37
N THR A 675 -49.53 93.47 -27.43
CA THR A 675 -49.61 94.88 -27.82
C THR A 675 -51.05 95.40 -27.94
N PRO A 676 -51.85 95.41 -26.85
CA PRO A 676 -53.23 95.89 -26.93
C PRO A 676 -53.28 97.42 -27.04
N THR A 677 -54.39 97.94 -27.56
CA THR A 677 -54.75 99.36 -27.45
C THR A 677 -55.83 99.52 -26.39
N ILE A 678 -55.63 100.43 -25.45
CA ILE A 678 -56.54 100.75 -24.36
C ILE A 678 -57.30 102.01 -24.74
N ALA A 679 -58.63 101.95 -24.79
CA ALA A 679 -59.48 103.13 -24.90
C ALA A 679 -59.79 103.66 -23.50
N VAL A 680 -59.28 104.83 -23.14
CA VAL A 680 -59.57 105.48 -21.86
C VAL A 680 -60.68 106.52 -22.05
N PRO A 681 -61.83 106.41 -21.34
CA PRO A 681 -62.97 107.29 -21.57
C PRO A 681 -62.67 108.78 -21.29
N ARG A 682 -63.16 109.68 -22.17
CA ARG A 682 -62.96 111.14 -22.06
C ARG A 682 -63.58 111.75 -20.80
N THR A 683 -64.65 111.16 -20.28
CA THR A 683 -65.38 111.62 -19.09
C THR A 683 -64.54 111.63 -17.81
N VAL A 684 -63.41 110.93 -17.81
CA VAL A 684 -62.45 110.92 -16.69
C VAL A 684 -61.66 112.25 -16.59
N PHE A 685 -61.67 113.08 -17.65
CA PHE A 685 -60.76 114.23 -17.80
C PHE A 685 -61.46 115.59 -17.97
N GLU A 686 -62.74 115.74 -17.63
CA GLU A 686 -63.46 117.01 -17.78
C GLU A 686 -63.26 117.94 -16.57
N SER A 687 -62.57 119.08 -16.78
CA SER A 687 -62.63 120.26 -15.91
C SER A 687 -63.58 121.28 -16.52
N ALA A 688 -64.44 121.90 -15.69
CA ALA A 688 -65.60 122.67 -16.13
C ALA A 688 -65.29 124.03 -16.80
N THR A 689 -64.02 124.40 -17.00
CA THR A 689 -63.65 125.67 -17.63
C THR A 689 -62.35 125.49 -18.39
N GLY A 690 -62.42 125.48 -19.74
CA GLY A 690 -61.32 125.41 -20.72
C GLY A 690 -59.89 125.70 -20.23
N SER A 691 -59.31 124.79 -19.45
CA SER A 691 -57.99 124.91 -18.83
C SER A 691 -57.31 123.53 -18.79
N THR A 692 -56.00 123.50 -19.05
CA THR A 692 -55.13 122.32 -19.00
C THR A 692 -55.35 121.48 -17.73
N GLY A 693 -55.60 120.17 -17.88
CA GLY A 693 -55.75 119.22 -16.78
C GLY A 693 -54.57 118.23 -16.73
N SER A 694 -54.11 117.84 -15.54
CA SER A 694 -53.02 116.86 -15.37
C SER A 694 -53.38 115.75 -14.38
N GLY A 695 -52.68 114.63 -14.41
CA GLY A 695 -52.90 113.50 -13.50
C GLY A 695 -51.90 112.38 -13.71
N ARG A 696 -52.13 111.23 -13.08
CA ARG A 696 -51.32 110.01 -13.21
C ARG A 696 -52.11 108.86 -13.81
N PHE A 697 -51.51 108.13 -14.74
CA PHE A 697 -52.01 106.88 -15.27
C PHE A 697 -51.11 105.74 -14.82
N THR A 698 -51.66 104.72 -14.18
CA THR A 698 -50.93 103.50 -13.82
C THR A 698 -51.52 102.32 -14.56
N LEU A 699 -50.68 101.54 -15.22
CA LEU A 699 -51.04 100.29 -15.86
C LEU A 699 -50.22 99.15 -15.28
N THR A 700 -50.91 98.12 -14.82
CA THR A 700 -50.33 96.85 -14.39
C THR A 700 -50.68 95.78 -15.40
N VAL A 701 -49.67 95.08 -15.92
CA VAL A 701 -49.85 93.83 -16.65
C VAL A 701 -49.53 92.66 -15.74
N ILE A 702 -50.32 91.60 -15.82
CA ILE A 702 -50.06 90.29 -15.22
C ILE A 702 -49.86 89.31 -16.37
N VAL A 703 -48.68 88.70 -16.43
CA VAL A 703 -48.33 87.66 -17.40
C VAL A 703 -48.50 86.30 -16.72
N ASP A 704 -49.30 85.43 -17.31
CA ASP A 704 -49.65 84.11 -16.79
C ASP A 704 -49.33 83.04 -17.83
N ASP A 705 -48.58 82.00 -17.43
CA ASP A 705 -48.24 80.84 -18.25
C ASP A 705 -49.11 79.60 -17.97
N GLY A 706 -50.14 79.74 -17.12
CA GLY A 706 -51.08 78.70 -16.71
C GLY A 706 -50.78 78.08 -15.34
N GLU A 707 -49.58 78.29 -14.80
CA GLU A 707 -49.18 77.80 -13.47
C GLU A 707 -48.66 78.93 -12.56
N THR A 708 -48.02 79.95 -13.12
CA THR A 708 -47.42 81.05 -12.37
C THR A 708 -47.73 82.42 -12.98
N GLN A 709 -47.98 83.41 -12.12
CA GLN A 709 -48.31 84.78 -12.52
C GLN A 709 -47.22 85.76 -12.11
N VAL A 710 -46.77 86.58 -13.06
CA VAL A 710 -45.76 87.63 -12.83
C VAL A 710 -46.37 89.01 -13.16
N PRO A 711 -46.56 89.89 -12.17
CA PRO A 711 -47.05 91.24 -12.39
C PRO A 711 -45.92 92.23 -12.72
N ALA A 712 -46.22 93.23 -13.55
CA ALA A 712 -45.38 94.41 -13.78
C ALA A 712 -46.26 95.67 -13.93
N SER A 713 -45.85 96.77 -13.30
CA SER A 713 -46.61 98.04 -13.32
C SER A 713 -45.75 99.18 -13.87
N ILE A 714 -46.38 100.07 -14.62
CA ILE A 714 -45.81 101.32 -15.09
C ILE A 714 -46.78 102.45 -14.77
N SER A 715 -46.25 103.53 -14.20
CA SER A 715 -47.01 104.73 -13.92
C SER A 715 -46.43 105.88 -14.74
N VAL A 716 -47.30 106.67 -15.35
CA VAL A 716 -46.92 107.78 -16.21
C VAL A 716 -47.82 108.96 -15.84
N ASP A 717 -47.23 110.09 -15.48
CA ASP A 717 -48.00 111.33 -15.32
C ASP A 717 -48.43 111.83 -16.70
N TYR A 718 -49.48 112.64 -16.79
CA TYR A 718 -49.97 113.17 -18.05
C TYR A 718 -50.45 114.60 -17.88
N VAL A 719 -50.39 115.35 -18.99
CA VAL A 719 -50.94 116.71 -19.12
C VAL A 719 -51.80 116.77 -20.37
N ARG A 720 -53.04 117.20 -20.23
CA ARG A 720 -54.00 117.38 -21.32
C ARG A 720 -54.05 118.85 -21.70
N VAL A 721 -53.86 119.14 -23.00
CA VAL A 721 -53.98 120.49 -23.57
C VAL A 721 -55.26 120.55 -24.39
N PHE A 722 -56.15 121.49 -24.05
CA PHE A 722 -57.35 121.78 -24.84
C PHE A 722 -56.96 122.77 -25.95
N ASN A 723 -57.24 122.43 -27.21
CA ASN A 723 -57.19 123.36 -28.33
C ASN A 723 -58.59 123.83 -28.68
#